data_AF-A0A4R7V5C3-F1
#
_entry.id   AF-A0A4R7V5C3-F1
#
_cell.length_a   1.000
_cell.length_b   1.000
_cell.length_c   1.000
_cell.angle_alpha   90.00
_cell.angle_beta   90.00
_cell.angle_gamma   90.00
#
_symmetry.space_group_name_H-M   'P 1'
#
loop_
_entity.id
_entity.type
_entity.pdbx_description
1 polymer ?
#
loop_
_entity_poly.entity_id
_entity_poly.type
_entity_poly.pdbx_seq_one_letter_code
_entity_poly.pdbx_strand_id
1 'polypeptide(L)'
;MADSLRPAAQLFIQLFGEQPTTAQNRLSKLWSYVEQGGSFFPLVEKGLAVLVGEYGLEQEEARRFLRRANSLATYVRRRFIEHHVQGDKVGSTGPSSGLMSLIEGPQLERIFNLQLSAKCPSDSLESMFGPSAYLVFLYRLIRDLIESVGDDTKLPLHERRTDLMTLTVDSKTVNAPESSVDVIVRVLQAFIAANTTVPTEQALIEARYPNGLPYYQQWVTIDGVAGFNGRSVGDFANIIDGNFPNFLHSGSLTRLAAAALAHASRLGPYQQKLVTEEYKSSEIMYQFYLENFGTEDFEFMNLNQIFYLAQRTNLVAEEVTSLFSVGDYAPRRSANVEYPSKPDVPEGGRSGSVYINGNAHPAIGITPQSGNNLHRIIVNPNTPKGLNTFDRLNRKLRLDKWLNLPPEQTDALLVAAIRAEARGAEKPEVWAISVNVIHALGLFQRLRERYNCTAADFAVFLDELSLYGRGDALSQFDQVFNNQDNYRKPLKLDGKAFALIPASDQDNLTVSQLCSGLGIDLQTYHYLALAIAQAHDFTDTLERSSAVISSFYRLVKLPRLLNITPVEGVLMLSVLGGETWLNGLAGQPRIVSLVDEHSRNEDTADIPGVLSLIEAMQACVQWCEQSNISVLWMLQHVSAPLRLSEFSQQDQEFFDKIGTLLNSARLSNNSFLVAGIPPAGESDWLDLLSIESKELAPVVDVNGLVLATAMTPEDYLAFAREKLEWAVRNGLDIEETQVSGLAEIMLTVLLQARDAQVSLVRESLAVYAGIEGELAILVLNWVDASVYQLLRQVYDRTALESPATERRRDEPSDSLLELLAVVRQRAEVVSMLGLSAVLVRDYLDYGYGVWVDQVTIIDPSQKFVFSVRILYAMTTLTRAFSMSEQPEQKLLDYLRQVHSLPSRLSADALRVVQQAAAIKLAEFFAWSAQEVSECVRHIDPETQVLKTLEQLDLLMRVYQLSMQTGMDARTILRIGTLPESTDASEVYAQAAELALLSQTQTRVPVVQTPGELKRLVRMTCAVEPTEVFARKPGEKAIITMTLTDAQGAALKGVAVDWHSELGTIRSGITDTNGVLEAEYSPGKVLGTDNLYFSMSLLEPEWAVSIDVIADASSMSFPTLHMSPVPTEVVPLGQEITLYATMVDQYGNLGANMLVDWAWEEGTDPEERPTIRPAQGFTNQKGESKVYITSDFSGAFEVGIRSLASGQGALFEPIRFGETQGRSHSLEQASPPSASDSGTSSTEQGS
;
A
#
# COMPACT_ATOMS: atom_id res chain seq x y z
N MET A 1 23.65 100.30 12.38
CA MET A 1 25.00 100.83 12.12
C MET A 1 25.80 99.72 11.47
N ALA A 2 26.45 99.99 10.33
CA ALA A 2 27.21 99.04 9.51
C ALA A 2 26.48 97.75 9.09
N ASP A 3 26.24 97.57 7.79
CA ASP A 3 25.84 96.27 7.25
C ASP A 3 26.97 95.26 7.47
N SER A 4 26.77 94.35 8.43
CA SER A 4 27.74 93.31 8.72
C SER A 4 27.76 92.29 7.58
N LEU A 5 28.80 92.37 6.73
CA LEU A 5 29.13 91.34 5.74
C LEU A 5 28.96 89.94 6.36
N ARG A 6 28.30 89.02 5.65
CA ARG A 6 28.06 87.65 6.15
C ARG A 6 29.39 86.98 6.55
N PRO A 7 29.47 86.20 7.65
CA PRO A 7 30.73 85.61 8.10
C PRO A 7 31.48 84.78 7.05
N ALA A 8 30.76 84.12 6.13
CA ALA A 8 31.36 83.40 5.00
C ALA A 8 32.04 84.35 3.99
N ALA A 9 31.41 85.48 3.66
CA ALA A 9 31.98 86.52 2.79
C ALA A 9 33.18 87.21 3.48
N GLN A 10 33.08 87.49 4.79
CA GLN A 10 34.21 88.01 5.57
C GLN A 10 35.40 87.03 5.57
N LEU A 11 35.16 85.73 5.77
CA LEU A 11 36.22 84.71 5.77
C LEU A 11 36.88 84.56 4.39
N PHE A 12 36.10 84.68 3.31
CA PHE A 12 36.64 84.73 1.95
C PHE A 12 37.54 85.97 1.75
N ILE A 13 37.05 87.16 2.06
CA ILE A 13 37.82 88.42 1.94
C ILE A 13 39.08 88.39 2.84
N GLN A 14 39.03 87.78 4.03
CA GLN A 14 40.20 87.61 4.90
C GLN A 14 41.22 86.55 4.45
N LEU A 15 40.85 85.65 3.54
CA LEU A 15 41.73 84.61 3.00
C LEU A 15 42.38 85.04 1.69
N PHE A 16 41.61 85.69 0.82
CA PHE A 16 42.01 86.02 -0.55
C PHE A 16 42.25 87.52 -0.75
N GLY A 17 41.73 88.39 0.12
CA GLY A 17 41.88 89.86 0.05
C GLY A 17 40.81 90.56 -0.80
N GLU A 18 40.70 91.88 -0.67
CA GLU A 18 40.05 92.72 -1.70
C GLU A 18 41.05 92.86 -2.87
N GLN A 19 40.76 92.16 -3.98
CA GLN A 19 41.76 91.82 -5.01
C GLN A 19 41.61 92.59 -6.34
N PRO A 20 42.71 92.80 -7.08
CA PRO A 20 42.70 93.33 -8.45
C PRO A 20 42.17 92.32 -9.49
N THR A 21 41.96 92.81 -10.71
CA THR A 21 41.07 92.25 -11.75
C THR A 21 41.45 90.89 -12.36
N THR A 22 42.66 90.37 -12.17
CA THR A 22 43.05 89.05 -12.72
C THR A 22 42.69 87.85 -11.84
N ALA A 23 42.59 88.03 -10.51
CA ALA A 23 42.20 86.96 -9.59
C ALA A 23 40.68 86.66 -9.62
N GLN A 24 39.88 87.65 -10.02
CA GLN A 24 38.41 87.58 -9.99
C GLN A 24 37.84 86.44 -10.86
N ASN A 25 38.39 86.16 -12.04
CA ASN A 25 37.83 85.13 -12.92
C ASN A 25 37.95 83.71 -12.37
N ARG A 26 39.06 83.35 -11.70
CA ARG A 26 39.27 81.98 -11.18
C ARG A 26 38.45 81.73 -9.92
N LEU A 27 38.44 82.69 -8.97
CA LEU A 27 37.70 82.57 -7.71
C LEU A 27 36.21 82.95 -7.84
N SER A 28 35.76 83.43 -9.00
CA SER A 28 34.38 83.86 -9.29
C SER A 28 33.31 82.86 -8.85
N LYS A 29 33.51 81.56 -9.11
CA LYS A 29 32.56 80.49 -8.76
C LYS A 29 32.38 80.30 -7.25
N LEU A 30 33.47 80.44 -6.49
CA LEU A 30 33.40 80.28 -5.03
C LEU A 30 32.92 81.57 -4.37
N TRP A 31 33.26 82.73 -4.92
CA TRP A 31 32.67 84.01 -4.52
C TRP A 31 31.16 84.04 -4.77
N SER A 32 30.68 83.70 -5.97
CA SER A 32 29.25 83.72 -6.29
C SER A 32 28.45 82.75 -5.44
N TYR A 33 29.00 81.56 -5.14
CA TYR A 33 28.41 80.63 -4.19
C TYR A 33 28.24 81.25 -2.79
N VAL A 34 29.27 81.93 -2.27
CA VAL A 34 29.23 82.58 -0.95
C VAL A 34 28.31 83.82 -0.93
N GLU A 35 28.32 84.61 -2.01
CA GLU A 35 27.49 85.81 -2.20
C GLU A 35 26.00 85.46 -2.25
N GLN A 36 25.64 84.40 -2.98
CA GLN A 36 24.28 83.84 -3.01
C GLN A 36 23.80 83.25 -1.67
N GLY A 37 24.68 83.18 -0.65
CA GLY A 37 24.36 82.68 0.69
C GLY A 37 24.78 81.24 0.94
N GLY A 38 25.66 80.69 0.11
CA GLY A 38 26.26 79.37 0.31
C GLY A 38 26.98 79.24 1.65
N SER A 39 26.80 78.08 2.27
CA SER A 39 27.40 77.74 3.56
C SER A 39 28.81 77.18 3.37
N PHE A 40 29.72 77.43 4.33
CA PHE A 40 31.05 76.81 4.30
C PHE A 40 31.03 75.35 4.77
N PHE A 41 29.96 74.87 5.43
CA PHE A 41 29.89 73.48 5.92
C PHE A 41 29.89 72.45 4.77
N PRO A 42 29.06 72.56 3.71
CA PRO A 42 29.15 71.66 2.55
C PRO A 42 30.51 71.70 1.83
N LEU A 43 31.17 72.87 1.80
CA LEU A 43 32.51 73.01 1.22
C LEU A 43 33.60 72.33 2.07
N VAL A 44 33.40 72.23 3.38
CA VAL A 44 34.27 71.48 4.29
C VAL A 44 34.04 69.97 4.15
N GLU A 45 32.78 69.54 4.06
CA GLU A 45 32.39 68.13 3.89
C GLU A 45 32.89 67.54 2.56
N LYS A 46 32.82 68.30 1.47
CA LYS A 46 33.33 67.93 0.13
C LYS A 46 34.85 67.76 0.05
N GLY A 47 35.60 68.31 1.01
CA GLY A 47 37.05 68.12 1.11
C GLY A 47 37.88 68.71 -0.05
N LEU A 48 39.15 68.33 -0.10
CA LEU A 48 40.16 69.02 -0.93
C LEU A 48 40.06 68.72 -2.43
N ALA A 49 39.79 67.47 -2.81
CA ALA A 49 39.75 67.07 -4.22
C ALA A 49 38.63 67.81 -4.99
N VAL A 50 37.45 67.90 -4.38
CA VAL A 50 36.27 68.56 -4.96
C VAL A 50 36.45 70.08 -5.03
N LEU A 51 37.09 70.71 -4.04
CA LEU A 51 37.41 72.15 -4.08
C LEU A 51 38.42 72.52 -5.18
N VAL A 52 39.37 71.65 -5.47
CA VAL A 52 40.31 71.83 -6.59
C VAL A 52 39.58 71.58 -7.93
N GLY A 53 38.72 70.56 -8.03
CA GLY A 53 37.99 70.20 -9.24
C GLY A 53 36.83 71.13 -9.62
N GLU A 54 35.78 71.22 -8.78
CA GLU A 54 34.55 71.98 -9.10
C GLU A 54 34.78 73.50 -9.09
N TYR A 55 35.55 73.98 -8.11
CA TYR A 55 35.74 75.41 -7.82
C TYR A 55 37.07 75.97 -8.34
N GLY A 56 37.96 75.14 -8.91
CA GLY A 56 39.17 75.59 -9.60
C GLY A 56 40.25 76.22 -8.70
N LEU A 57 40.26 75.89 -7.40
CA LEU A 57 41.25 76.34 -6.43
C LEU A 57 42.60 75.66 -6.64
N GLU A 58 43.72 76.36 -6.40
CA GLU A 58 45.03 75.69 -6.32
C GLU A 58 45.12 74.84 -5.04
N GLN A 59 45.92 73.76 -5.06
CA GLN A 59 45.95 72.78 -3.97
C GLN A 59 46.35 73.41 -2.61
N GLU A 60 47.22 74.42 -2.62
CA GLU A 60 47.58 75.18 -1.41
C GLU A 60 46.46 76.11 -0.93
N GLU A 61 45.76 76.77 -1.86
CA GLU A 61 44.65 77.67 -1.56
C GLU A 61 43.49 76.89 -0.94
N ALA A 62 43.14 75.73 -1.52
CA ALA A 62 42.16 74.81 -0.98
C ALA A 62 42.54 74.34 0.44
N ARG A 63 43.82 74.03 0.72
CA ARG A 63 44.30 73.70 2.07
C ARG A 63 44.16 74.87 3.05
N ARG A 64 44.52 76.11 2.63
CA ARG A 64 44.42 77.31 3.47
C ARG A 64 42.96 77.65 3.79
N PHE A 65 42.07 77.57 2.78
CA PHE A 65 40.63 77.73 2.94
C PHE A 65 40.05 76.67 3.87
N LEU A 66 40.25 75.38 3.58
CA LEU A 66 39.77 74.28 4.41
C LEU A 66 40.29 74.35 5.84
N ARG A 67 41.53 74.76 6.10
CA ARG A 67 42.06 74.88 7.46
C ARG A 67 41.32 75.95 8.28
N ARG A 68 41.04 77.12 7.69
CA ARG A 68 40.25 78.16 8.37
C ARG A 68 38.77 77.78 8.45
N ALA A 69 38.18 77.27 7.38
CA ALA A 69 36.78 76.83 7.36
C ALA A 69 36.53 75.69 8.37
N ASN A 70 37.42 74.70 8.49
CA ASN A 70 37.37 73.68 9.54
C ASN A 70 37.48 74.28 10.94
N SER A 71 38.36 75.25 11.17
CA SER A 71 38.48 75.89 12.48
C SER A 71 37.19 76.65 12.86
N LEU A 72 36.53 77.29 11.89
CA LEU A 72 35.27 78.00 12.10
C LEU A 72 34.09 77.02 12.26
N ALA A 73 34.03 75.96 11.46
CA ALA A 73 33.09 74.85 11.60
C ALA A 73 33.21 74.18 12.99
N THR A 74 34.43 73.93 13.45
CA THR A 74 34.70 73.38 14.80
C THR A 74 34.28 74.35 15.89
N TYR A 75 34.54 75.65 15.74
CA TYR A 75 34.11 76.68 16.68
C TYR A 75 32.58 76.78 16.77
N VAL A 76 31.88 76.81 15.63
CA VAL A 76 30.41 76.86 15.58
C VAL A 76 29.79 75.56 16.12
N ARG A 77 30.32 74.39 15.75
CA ARG A 77 29.90 73.09 16.28
C ARG A 77 30.13 73.00 17.79
N ARG A 78 31.26 73.49 18.28
CA ARG A 78 31.57 73.55 19.72
C ARG A 78 30.61 74.47 20.47
N ARG A 79 30.37 75.69 19.97
CA ARG A 79 29.35 76.62 20.48
C ARG A 79 27.95 75.98 20.52
N PHE A 80 27.57 75.26 19.48
CA PHE A 80 26.29 74.55 19.39
C PHE A 80 26.19 73.44 20.45
N ILE A 81 27.20 72.57 20.57
CA ILE A 81 27.27 71.51 21.59
C ILE A 81 27.25 72.09 23.01
N GLU A 82 28.08 73.11 23.29
CA GLU A 82 28.14 73.78 24.59
C GLU A 82 26.79 74.40 24.99
N HIS A 83 26.03 74.93 24.02
CA HIS A 83 24.69 75.47 24.24
C HIS A 83 23.63 74.38 24.43
N HIS A 84 23.68 73.27 23.66
CA HIS A 84 22.71 72.18 23.76
C HIS A 84 22.88 71.40 25.09
N VAL A 85 24.12 71.12 25.50
CA VAL A 85 24.47 70.48 26.78
C VAL A 85 24.11 71.36 28.00
N GLN A 86 23.96 72.68 27.81
CA GLN A 86 23.40 73.57 28.83
C GLN A 86 21.86 73.55 28.87
N GLY A 87 21.19 73.28 27.74
CA GLY A 87 19.74 73.12 27.65
C GLY A 87 19.23 71.81 28.26
N ASP A 88 19.88 70.68 27.98
CA ASP A 88 19.47 69.35 28.48
C ASP A 88 19.53 69.19 30.02
N LYS A 89 20.15 70.15 30.73
CA LYS A 89 20.14 70.19 32.20
C LYS A 89 18.90 70.86 32.80
N VAL A 90 17.97 71.36 31.99
CA VAL A 90 16.69 71.94 32.46
C VAL A 90 15.61 70.85 32.56
N GLY A 91 15.98 69.70 33.15
CA GLY A 91 15.08 68.64 33.56
C GLY A 91 14.87 68.65 35.08
N SER A 92 13.75 69.24 35.53
CA SER A 92 13.23 69.21 36.90
C SER A 92 14.04 69.89 38.02
N THR A 93 13.43 70.93 38.60
CA THR A 93 13.73 71.51 39.95
C THR A 93 15.14 72.05 40.22
N GLY A 94 15.40 73.29 39.80
CA GLY A 94 16.47 74.14 40.36
C GLY A 94 16.41 75.56 39.76
N PRO A 95 16.72 76.63 40.51
CA PRO A 95 16.68 77.99 39.96
C PRO A 95 17.85 78.22 39.01
N SER A 96 17.56 78.80 37.84
CA SER A 96 18.56 79.11 36.82
C SER A 96 19.54 80.19 37.32
N SER A 97 20.83 79.89 37.28
CA SER A 97 21.89 80.84 37.66
C SER A 97 22.97 80.89 36.58
N GLY A 98 22.94 81.97 35.78
CA GLY A 98 23.96 82.23 34.77
C GLY A 98 23.54 83.31 33.78
N LEU A 99 24.30 84.40 33.69
CA LEU A 99 24.01 85.55 32.80
C LEU A 99 23.98 85.18 31.30
N MET A 100 24.50 84.01 30.93
CA MET A 100 24.53 83.51 29.55
C MET A 100 23.19 82.94 29.05
N SER A 101 22.24 82.58 29.94
CA SER A 101 20.91 82.10 29.50
C SER A 101 19.99 83.22 29.01
N LEU A 102 20.43 84.48 29.05
CA LEU A 102 19.70 85.67 28.61
C LEU A 102 20.03 86.10 27.18
N ILE A 103 21.01 85.46 26.53
CA ILE A 103 21.39 85.76 25.14
C ILE A 103 20.63 84.81 24.22
N GLU A 104 19.65 85.33 23.48
CA GLU A 104 18.90 84.55 22.50
C GLU A 104 19.79 84.15 21.30
N GLY A 105 20.42 82.99 21.40
CA GLY A 105 21.06 82.33 20.26
C GLY A 105 20.02 81.79 19.27
N PRO A 106 20.40 81.54 18.00
CA PRO A 106 19.53 80.87 17.03
C PRO A 106 19.31 79.40 17.44
N GLN A 107 18.22 79.15 18.15
CA GLN A 107 17.76 77.80 18.48
C GLN A 107 17.14 77.16 17.22
N LEU A 108 17.53 75.90 16.92
CA LEU A 108 16.95 75.13 15.81
C LEU A 108 15.43 75.02 15.96
N GLU A 109 14.95 74.84 17.20
CA GLU A 109 13.56 74.77 17.64
C GLU A 109 12.72 76.03 17.32
N ARG A 110 13.35 77.21 17.21
CA ARG A 110 12.69 78.46 16.80
C ARG A 110 12.58 78.61 15.29
N ILE A 111 13.43 77.93 14.52
CA ILE A 111 13.46 77.97 13.05
C ILE A 111 12.62 76.82 12.47
N PHE A 112 12.63 75.67 13.14
CA PHE A 112 11.86 74.47 12.82
C PHE A 112 11.18 73.96 14.10
N ASN A 113 9.86 73.81 14.07
CA ASN A 113 9.06 73.38 15.24
C ASN A 113 9.25 71.87 15.53
N LEU A 114 10.42 71.52 16.07
CA LEU A 114 10.89 70.15 16.30
C LEU A 114 10.94 69.87 17.80
N GLN A 115 9.97 69.12 18.32
CA GLN A 115 9.97 68.62 19.69
C GLN A 115 10.92 67.40 19.82
N LEU A 116 12.21 67.61 19.60
CA LEU A 116 13.23 66.55 19.46
C LEU A 116 13.24 65.58 20.65
N SER A 117 13.29 66.08 21.88
CA SER A 117 13.33 65.25 23.10
C SER A 117 12.04 64.46 23.37
N ALA A 118 10.89 64.92 22.87
CA ALA A 118 9.60 64.23 23.02
C ALA A 118 9.27 63.29 21.84
N LYS A 119 9.96 63.44 20.70
CA LYS A 119 9.68 62.69 19.46
C LYS A 119 10.84 61.82 18.96
N CYS A 120 12.01 61.90 19.58
CA CYS A 120 13.20 61.11 19.22
C CYS A 120 13.80 60.43 20.48
N PRO A 121 13.08 59.52 21.17
CA PRO A 121 13.71 58.69 22.21
C PRO A 121 14.86 57.86 21.63
N SER A 122 15.81 57.41 22.47
CA SER A 122 17.07 56.77 22.03
C SER A 122 16.86 55.59 21.07
N ASP A 123 15.80 54.84 21.32
CA ASP A 123 15.48 53.56 20.67
C ASP A 123 14.47 53.74 19.50
N SER A 124 14.13 54.99 19.17
CA SER A 124 13.22 55.37 18.07
C SER A 124 13.95 55.43 16.72
N LEU A 125 13.21 55.25 15.62
CA LEU A 125 13.74 55.40 14.27
C LEU A 125 14.25 56.83 13.99
N GLU A 126 13.62 57.81 14.62
CA GLU A 126 13.94 59.24 14.54
C GLU A 126 15.17 59.63 15.38
N SER A 127 15.72 58.70 16.16
CA SER A 127 16.92 58.91 16.98
C SER A 127 18.11 59.30 16.11
N MET A 128 18.68 60.48 16.36
CA MET A 128 19.90 60.97 15.70
C MET A 128 21.12 60.06 15.92
N PHE A 129 21.07 59.17 16.91
CA PHE A 129 22.12 58.20 17.24
C PHE A 129 21.70 56.75 16.97
N GLY A 130 20.49 56.52 16.42
CA GLY A 130 19.96 55.20 16.12
C GLY A 130 20.52 54.59 14.82
N PRO A 131 20.29 53.28 14.60
CA PRO A 131 20.77 52.56 13.41
C PRO A 131 20.32 53.21 12.09
N SER A 132 19.08 53.71 12.03
CA SER A 132 18.50 54.37 10.85
C SER A 132 19.28 55.64 10.45
N ALA A 133 19.65 56.47 11.43
CA ALA A 133 20.45 57.68 11.19
C ALA A 133 21.86 57.34 10.69
N TYR A 134 22.46 56.27 11.23
CA TYR A 134 23.75 55.76 10.77
C TYR A 134 23.69 55.22 9.33
N LEU A 135 22.65 54.47 8.97
CA LEU A 135 22.42 53.97 7.61
C LEU A 135 22.27 55.13 6.60
N VAL A 136 21.48 56.16 6.93
CA VAL A 136 21.34 57.35 6.07
C VAL A 136 22.66 58.11 5.92
N PHE A 137 23.47 58.18 6.98
CA PHE A 137 24.82 58.77 6.90
C PHE A 137 25.75 57.96 5.97
N LEU A 138 25.79 56.63 6.10
CA LEU A 138 26.58 55.76 5.23
C LEU A 138 26.16 55.90 3.75
N TYR A 139 24.86 55.91 3.48
CA TYR A 139 24.35 56.06 2.11
C TYR A 139 24.79 57.39 1.48
N ARG A 140 24.67 58.50 2.22
CA ARG A 140 25.15 59.82 1.75
C ARG A 140 26.65 59.83 1.51
N LEU A 141 27.44 59.21 2.40
CA LEU A 141 28.89 59.11 2.25
C LEU A 141 29.29 58.33 0.98
N ILE A 142 28.59 57.23 0.67
CA ILE A 142 28.86 56.45 -0.55
C ILE A 142 28.53 57.28 -1.81
N ARG A 143 27.32 57.83 -1.88
CA ARG A 143 26.85 58.62 -3.03
C ARG A 143 27.67 59.90 -3.27
N ASP A 144 27.90 60.68 -2.22
CA ASP A 144 28.42 62.04 -2.34
C ASP A 144 29.97 62.10 -2.35
N LEU A 145 30.66 61.13 -1.73
CA LEU A 145 32.14 61.13 -1.59
C LEU A 145 32.87 59.95 -2.26
N ILE A 146 32.23 58.79 -2.45
CA ILE A 146 32.89 57.61 -3.03
C ILE A 146 32.57 57.48 -4.52
N GLU A 147 31.28 57.41 -4.88
CA GLU A 147 30.83 57.24 -6.27
C GLU A 147 31.16 58.46 -7.16
N SER A 148 31.24 59.65 -6.54
CA SER A 148 31.61 60.92 -7.17
C SER A 148 33.09 61.03 -7.55
N VAL A 149 33.96 60.18 -6.99
CA VAL A 149 35.43 60.22 -7.20
C VAL A 149 35.94 59.01 -8.00
N GLY A 150 35.12 57.97 -8.21
CA GLY A 150 35.52 56.76 -8.94
C GLY A 150 35.55 56.90 -10.47
N ASP A 151 36.51 56.20 -11.08
CA ASP A 151 36.72 56.06 -12.54
C ASP A 151 35.62 55.24 -13.24
N ASP A 152 35.68 55.11 -14.57
CA ASP A 152 34.71 54.39 -15.42
C ASP A 152 34.57 52.89 -15.11
N THR A 153 35.47 52.30 -14.32
CA THR A 153 35.38 50.90 -13.84
C THR A 153 34.60 50.74 -12.53
N LYS A 154 33.98 51.81 -12.02
CA LYS A 154 33.16 51.76 -10.81
C LYS A 154 31.88 50.95 -11.03
N LEU A 155 31.51 50.18 -10.01
CA LEU A 155 30.22 49.49 -9.91
C LEU A 155 29.39 50.16 -8.80
N PRO A 156 28.44 51.05 -9.16
CA PRO A 156 27.58 51.75 -8.21
C PRO A 156 26.85 50.81 -7.25
N LEU A 157 26.60 51.28 -6.03
CA LEU A 157 25.94 50.48 -5.00
C LEU A 157 24.54 50.02 -5.43
N HIS A 158 23.80 50.88 -6.13
CA HIS A 158 22.43 50.61 -6.59
C HIS A 158 22.35 49.59 -7.74
N GLU A 159 23.40 49.49 -8.57
CA GLU A 159 23.50 48.45 -9.61
C GLU A 159 23.84 47.09 -9.00
N ARG A 160 24.65 47.08 -7.94
CA ARG A 160 25.04 45.85 -7.21
C ARG A 160 23.95 45.32 -6.27
N ARG A 161 23.12 46.23 -5.73
CA ARG A 161 22.09 45.98 -4.71
C ARG A 161 20.84 46.76 -5.08
N THR A 162 20.08 46.20 -6.03
CA THR A 162 18.83 46.78 -6.55
C THR A 162 17.71 46.80 -5.50
N ASP A 163 17.82 45.97 -4.45
CA ASP A 163 16.93 45.92 -3.29
C ASP A 163 17.01 47.17 -2.39
N LEU A 164 18.19 47.79 -2.27
CA LEU A 164 18.47 48.77 -1.22
C LEU A 164 17.56 50.00 -1.23
N MET A 165 17.05 50.38 -2.40
CA MET A 165 16.20 51.56 -2.58
C MET A 165 14.71 51.30 -2.41
N THR A 166 14.29 50.04 -2.44
CA THR A 166 12.87 49.66 -2.29
C THR A 166 12.52 49.28 -0.84
N LEU A 167 13.53 49.01 0.00
CA LEU A 167 13.35 48.70 1.42
C LEU A 167 12.83 49.91 2.23
N THR A 168 11.73 49.71 2.94
CA THR A 168 11.16 50.68 3.86
C THR A 168 11.84 50.61 5.22
N VAL A 169 12.37 51.74 5.73
CA VAL A 169 12.92 51.83 7.08
C VAL A 169 11.79 52.05 8.08
N ASP A 170 11.34 50.96 8.70
CA ASP A 170 10.31 50.96 9.76
C ASP A 170 10.77 50.21 11.02
N SER A 171 9.95 50.23 12.08
CA SER A 171 10.34 49.64 13.38
C SER A 171 10.44 48.11 13.33
N LYS A 172 9.69 47.46 12.43
CA LYS A 172 9.76 46.01 12.22
C LYS A 172 11.06 45.65 11.48
N THR A 173 11.38 46.35 10.40
CA THR A 173 12.61 46.09 9.61
C THR A 173 13.90 46.39 10.36
N VAL A 174 13.90 47.31 11.32
CA VAL A 174 15.08 47.63 12.14
C VAL A 174 15.24 46.71 13.36
N ASN A 175 14.13 46.26 13.96
CA ASN A 175 14.17 45.54 15.25
C ASN A 175 13.77 44.05 15.19
N ALA A 176 13.16 43.56 14.10
CA ALA A 176 12.79 42.15 14.00
C ALA A 176 14.01 41.28 13.66
N PRO A 177 14.18 40.11 14.31
CA PRO A 177 15.19 39.15 13.92
C PRO A 177 14.79 38.47 12.60
N GLU A 178 15.61 38.59 11.56
CA GLU A 178 15.51 37.81 10.31
C GLU A 178 16.76 36.93 10.11
N SER A 179 16.59 35.81 9.40
CA SER A 179 17.70 34.93 9.02
C SER A 179 18.62 35.63 8.01
N SER A 180 19.94 35.56 8.23
CA SER A 180 20.91 36.07 7.26
C SER A 180 20.84 35.35 5.91
N VAL A 181 20.39 34.09 5.89
CA VAL A 181 20.21 33.33 4.64
C VAL A 181 19.04 33.89 3.83
N ASP A 182 17.90 34.16 4.47
CA ASP A 182 16.71 34.70 3.79
C ASP A 182 17.00 36.08 3.21
N VAL A 183 17.78 36.90 3.91
CA VAL A 183 18.27 38.19 3.41
C VAL A 183 19.17 38.00 2.18
N ILE A 184 20.11 37.05 2.20
CA ILE A 184 20.97 36.75 1.04
C ILE A 184 20.14 36.26 -0.16
N VAL A 185 19.20 35.33 0.06
CA VAL A 185 18.32 34.81 -1.00
C VAL A 185 17.47 35.93 -1.61
N ARG A 186 16.86 36.79 -0.77
CA ARG A 186 16.07 37.95 -1.21
C ARG A 186 16.89 38.93 -2.04
N VAL A 187 18.14 39.20 -1.65
CA VAL A 187 19.08 40.05 -2.40
C VAL A 187 19.45 39.42 -3.74
N LEU A 188 19.73 38.12 -3.79
CA LEU A 188 20.05 37.40 -5.03
C LEU A 188 18.84 37.35 -5.98
N GLN A 189 17.64 37.08 -5.48
CA GLN A 189 16.41 37.11 -6.25
C GLN A 189 16.13 38.50 -6.84
N ALA A 190 16.27 39.57 -6.04
CA ALA A 190 16.11 40.95 -6.52
C ALA A 190 17.16 41.33 -7.57
N PHE A 191 18.39 40.83 -7.45
CA PHE A 191 19.44 41.03 -8.44
C PHE A 191 19.17 40.26 -9.74
N ILE A 192 18.75 38.99 -9.68
CA ILE A 192 18.40 38.20 -10.87
C ILE A 192 17.20 38.81 -11.59
N ALA A 193 16.12 39.14 -10.87
CA ALA A 193 14.92 39.74 -11.45
C ALA A 193 15.14 41.11 -12.08
N ALA A 194 16.15 41.88 -11.63
CA ALA A 194 16.53 43.14 -12.25
C ALA A 194 17.35 42.98 -13.56
N ASN A 195 18.03 41.84 -13.72
CA ASN A 195 18.94 41.58 -14.85
C ASN A 195 18.38 40.54 -15.86
N THR A 196 17.20 39.97 -15.62
CA THR A 196 16.61 38.90 -16.44
C THR A 196 15.13 39.17 -16.71
N THR A 197 14.67 38.91 -17.94
CA THR A 197 13.28 39.11 -18.37
C THR A 197 12.38 37.89 -18.13
N VAL A 198 12.97 36.74 -17.84
CA VAL A 198 12.32 35.45 -17.55
C VAL A 198 12.10 35.32 -16.04
N PRO A 199 11.02 34.65 -15.57
CA PRO A 199 10.84 34.36 -14.14
C PRO A 199 12.04 33.62 -13.53
N THR A 200 12.43 34.01 -12.30
CA THR A 200 13.65 33.51 -11.64
C THR A 200 13.72 31.98 -11.55
N GLU A 201 12.60 31.30 -11.27
CA GLU A 201 12.55 29.83 -11.25
C GLU A 201 12.85 29.21 -12.61
N GLN A 202 12.23 29.72 -13.69
CA GLN A 202 12.46 29.22 -15.04
C GLN A 202 13.91 29.50 -15.49
N ALA A 203 14.47 30.65 -15.14
CA ALA A 203 15.88 30.95 -15.41
C ALA A 203 16.85 29.97 -14.71
N LEU A 204 16.54 29.50 -13.49
CA LEU A 204 17.33 28.50 -12.76
C LEU A 204 17.17 27.07 -13.28
N ILE A 205 16.06 26.77 -13.96
CA ILE A 205 15.79 25.50 -14.65
C ILE A 205 16.50 25.45 -16.01
N GLU A 206 16.52 26.57 -16.75
CA GLU A 206 17.13 26.66 -18.08
C GLU A 206 18.67 26.82 -18.03
N ALA A 207 19.19 27.48 -16.98
CA ALA A 207 20.62 27.69 -16.83
C ALA A 207 21.39 26.38 -16.59
N ARG A 208 22.46 26.17 -17.37
CA ARG A 208 23.35 25.00 -17.24
C ARG A 208 24.69 25.32 -16.59
N TYR A 209 25.19 26.54 -16.69
CA TYR A 209 26.42 27.00 -16.03
C TYR A 209 26.08 28.00 -14.92
N PRO A 210 26.68 27.92 -13.72
CA PRO A 210 27.72 26.97 -13.28
C PRO A 210 27.23 25.52 -13.10
N ASN A 211 28.18 24.58 -13.02
CA ASN A 211 27.97 23.11 -12.95
C ASN A 211 27.11 22.57 -11.78
N GLY A 212 26.53 23.41 -10.92
CA GLY A 212 25.55 23.00 -9.91
C GLY A 212 24.09 23.04 -10.40
N LEU A 213 23.82 23.73 -11.51
CA LEU A 213 22.49 23.87 -12.13
C LEU A 213 22.23 22.68 -13.10
N PRO A 214 20.99 22.42 -13.55
CA PRO A 214 19.74 23.12 -13.27
C PRO A 214 19.26 22.93 -11.83
N TYR A 215 18.59 23.93 -11.28
CA TYR A 215 17.95 23.87 -9.96
C TYR A 215 16.43 23.92 -10.09
N TYR A 216 15.76 22.88 -9.59
CA TYR A 216 14.30 22.76 -9.65
C TYR A 216 13.74 22.65 -8.23
N GLN A 217 13.17 23.74 -7.72
CA GLN A 217 12.76 23.89 -6.32
C GLN A 217 11.70 22.85 -5.91
N GLN A 218 10.74 22.58 -6.80
CA GLN A 218 9.63 21.65 -6.59
C GLN A 218 10.17 20.23 -6.33
N TRP A 219 11.14 19.76 -7.12
CA TRP A 219 11.81 18.47 -6.86
C TRP A 219 12.57 18.44 -5.54
N VAL A 220 13.40 19.47 -5.27
CA VAL A 220 14.18 19.57 -4.02
C VAL A 220 13.27 19.57 -2.79
N THR A 221 12.07 20.15 -2.92
CA THR A 221 11.04 20.13 -1.89
C THR A 221 10.50 18.72 -1.65
N ILE A 222 10.12 18.02 -2.72
CA ILE A 222 9.55 16.66 -2.63
C ILE A 222 10.60 15.66 -2.11
N ASP A 223 11.83 15.67 -2.63
CA ASP A 223 12.90 14.79 -2.16
C ASP A 223 13.34 15.13 -0.72
N GLY A 224 13.31 16.41 -0.35
CA GLY A 224 13.56 16.87 1.02
C GLY A 224 12.49 16.37 2.01
N VAL A 225 11.21 16.44 1.65
CA VAL A 225 10.11 15.91 2.49
C VAL A 225 10.12 14.38 2.53
N ALA A 226 10.43 13.69 1.43
CA ALA A 226 10.63 12.25 1.42
C ALA A 226 11.80 11.84 2.34
N GLY A 227 12.94 12.51 2.21
CA GLY A 227 14.15 12.28 3.00
C GLY A 227 13.97 12.56 4.49
N PHE A 228 13.16 13.56 4.87
CA PHE A 228 12.78 13.82 6.26
C PHE A 228 12.04 12.62 6.88
N ASN A 229 11.26 11.89 6.09
CA ASN A 229 10.57 10.67 6.48
C ASN A 229 11.43 9.40 6.32
N GLY A 230 12.73 9.54 6.06
CA GLY A 230 13.66 8.41 5.88
C GLY A 230 13.41 7.58 4.62
N ARG A 231 12.83 8.18 3.57
CA ARG A 231 12.45 7.51 2.31
C ARG A 231 12.96 8.29 1.10
N SER A 232 13.00 7.64 -0.07
CA SER A 232 13.19 8.31 -1.37
C SER A 232 11.84 8.54 -2.06
N VAL A 233 11.78 9.47 -3.02
CA VAL A 233 10.59 9.67 -3.87
C VAL A 233 10.22 8.38 -4.62
N GLY A 234 11.23 7.60 -5.01
CA GLY A 234 11.05 6.30 -5.65
C GLY A 234 10.33 5.26 -4.79
N ASP A 235 10.39 5.36 -3.45
CA ASP A 235 9.71 4.41 -2.58
C ASP A 235 8.20 4.67 -2.53
N PHE A 236 7.75 5.91 -2.71
CA PHE A 236 6.33 6.24 -2.89
C PHE A 236 5.80 5.64 -4.19
N ALA A 237 6.57 5.72 -5.28
CA ALA A 237 6.19 5.13 -6.57
C ALA A 237 6.08 3.60 -6.52
N ASN A 238 7.02 2.90 -5.87
CA ASN A 238 6.90 1.46 -5.61
C ASN A 238 5.68 1.12 -4.73
N ILE A 239 5.40 1.93 -3.70
CA ILE A 239 4.28 1.70 -2.76
C ILE A 239 2.92 1.80 -3.44
N ILE A 240 2.78 2.58 -4.52
CA ILE A 240 1.52 2.72 -5.26
C ILE A 240 1.43 1.85 -6.53
N ASP A 241 2.47 1.07 -6.87
CA ASP A 241 2.39 0.17 -8.02
C ASP A 241 1.47 -1.02 -7.70
N GLY A 242 0.48 -1.26 -8.56
CA GLY A 242 -0.46 -2.38 -8.48
C GLY A 242 0.22 -3.74 -8.64
N ASN A 243 1.28 -3.81 -9.44
CA ASN A 243 2.00 -5.06 -9.72
C ASN A 243 3.14 -5.33 -8.70
N PHE A 244 3.33 -4.44 -7.73
CA PHE A 244 4.25 -4.66 -6.62
C PHE A 244 3.59 -5.60 -5.59
N PRO A 245 4.32 -6.59 -5.03
CA PRO A 245 5.76 -6.80 -5.17
C PRO A 245 6.17 -7.58 -6.42
N ASN A 246 7.23 -7.08 -7.05
CA ASN A 246 7.73 -7.54 -8.35
C ASN A 246 8.16 -9.02 -8.37
N PHE A 247 8.33 -9.68 -7.21
CA PHE A 247 8.69 -11.09 -7.13
C PHE A 247 7.54 -12.06 -7.44
N LEU A 248 6.28 -11.59 -7.46
CA LEU A 248 5.11 -12.41 -7.79
C LEU A 248 4.86 -12.52 -9.31
N HIS A 249 5.57 -11.71 -10.10
CA HIS A 249 5.39 -11.54 -11.54
C HIS A 249 6.70 -11.88 -12.26
N SER A 250 6.64 -12.71 -13.31
CA SER A 250 7.81 -13.10 -14.11
C SER A 250 8.34 -12.00 -15.04
N GLY A 251 7.82 -10.77 -14.93
CA GLY A 251 7.93 -9.71 -15.93
C GLY A 251 9.15 -8.80 -15.83
N SER A 252 9.37 -8.06 -16.92
CA SER A 252 10.20 -6.85 -16.94
C SER A 252 9.66 -5.78 -15.97
N LEU A 253 10.49 -4.78 -15.66
CA LEU A 253 10.06 -3.63 -14.85
C LEU A 253 8.79 -3.01 -15.43
N THR A 254 7.78 -2.76 -14.59
CA THR A 254 6.62 -1.95 -14.98
C THR A 254 7.05 -0.51 -15.22
N ARG A 255 6.19 0.27 -15.88
CA ARG A 255 6.43 1.72 -16.04
C ARG A 255 6.53 2.47 -14.71
N LEU A 256 5.78 2.05 -13.68
CA LEU A 256 5.86 2.67 -12.35
C LEU A 256 7.10 2.22 -11.58
N ALA A 257 7.51 0.95 -11.65
CA ALA A 257 8.76 0.46 -11.06
C ALA A 257 10.00 1.08 -11.73
N ALA A 258 9.95 1.36 -13.03
CA ALA A 258 10.98 2.14 -13.72
C ALA A 258 11.05 3.58 -13.21
N ALA A 259 9.93 4.30 -13.19
CA ALA A 259 9.86 5.66 -12.63
C ALA A 259 10.31 5.69 -11.16
N ALA A 260 9.98 4.66 -10.38
CA ALA A 260 10.45 4.48 -9.01
C ALA A 260 11.98 4.37 -8.93
N LEU A 261 12.63 3.63 -9.83
CA LEU A 261 14.08 3.58 -9.91
C LEU A 261 14.67 4.92 -10.38
N ALA A 262 14.07 5.58 -11.38
CA ALA A 262 14.52 6.90 -11.82
C ALA A 262 14.49 7.92 -10.66
N HIS A 263 13.40 7.96 -9.90
CA HIS A 263 13.25 8.84 -8.73
C HIS A 263 14.12 8.43 -7.54
N ALA A 264 14.40 7.14 -7.34
CA ALA A 264 15.33 6.66 -6.32
C ALA A 264 16.78 7.13 -6.55
N SER A 265 17.14 7.58 -7.76
CA SER A 265 18.46 8.17 -8.04
C SER A 265 18.70 9.53 -7.36
N ARG A 266 17.64 10.15 -6.82
CA ARG A 266 17.56 11.54 -6.30
C ARG A 266 17.80 12.64 -7.35
N LEU A 267 18.01 12.28 -8.62
CA LEU A 267 18.15 13.23 -9.72
C LEU A 267 16.78 13.76 -10.14
N GLY A 268 16.61 15.09 -10.17
CA GLY A 268 15.35 15.71 -10.63
C GLY A 268 15.14 15.55 -12.15
N PRO A 269 13.90 15.69 -12.67
CA PRO A 269 13.58 15.42 -14.07
C PRO A 269 14.42 16.24 -15.07
N TYR A 270 14.74 17.50 -14.75
CA TYR A 270 15.63 18.34 -15.57
C TYR A 270 17.10 17.91 -15.51
N GLN A 271 17.55 17.34 -14.39
CA GLN A 271 18.90 16.79 -14.25
C GLN A 271 19.05 15.48 -15.01
N GLN A 272 18.04 14.60 -14.92
CA GLN A 272 17.94 13.37 -15.73
C GLN A 272 17.99 13.72 -17.23
N LYS A 273 17.12 14.64 -17.68
CA LYS A 273 17.07 15.12 -19.08
C LYS A 273 18.41 15.65 -19.58
N LEU A 274 19.11 16.47 -18.80
CA LEU A 274 20.44 17.00 -19.17
C LEU A 274 21.45 15.88 -19.40
N VAL A 275 21.39 14.82 -18.59
CA VAL A 275 22.33 13.70 -18.65
C VAL A 275 21.98 12.70 -19.78
N THR A 276 20.71 12.56 -20.15
CA THR A 276 20.25 11.68 -21.25
C THR A 276 20.20 12.31 -22.64
N GLU A 277 20.52 13.61 -22.78
CA GLU A 277 20.51 14.32 -24.07
C GLU A 277 21.37 13.64 -25.15
N GLU A 278 20.97 13.74 -26.41
CA GLU A 278 21.83 13.32 -27.53
C GLU A 278 23.11 14.15 -27.63
N TYR A 279 24.19 13.54 -28.13
CA TYR A 279 25.48 14.20 -28.36
C TYR A 279 25.35 15.36 -29.36
N LYS A 280 25.98 16.49 -29.06
CA LYS A 280 25.89 17.69 -29.90
C LYS A 280 26.69 17.56 -31.20
N SER A 281 26.13 18.04 -32.30
CA SER A 281 26.84 18.16 -33.58
C SER A 281 27.90 19.27 -33.53
N SER A 282 28.87 19.21 -34.44
CA SER A 282 29.91 20.25 -34.55
C SER A 282 29.37 21.63 -34.98
N GLU A 283 28.14 21.71 -35.47
CA GLU A 283 27.48 22.95 -35.87
C GLU A 283 27.07 23.81 -34.66
N ILE A 284 26.70 23.16 -33.55
CA ILE A 284 26.21 23.80 -32.31
C ILE A 284 27.34 23.91 -31.26
N MET A 285 28.59 23.65 -31.66
CA MET A 285 29.76 23.56 -30.77
C MET A 285 29.96 24.81 -29.88
N TYR A 286 29.88 26.01 -30.45
CA TYR A 286 30.07 27.26 -29.71
C TYR A 286 28.99 27.45 -28.64
N GLN A 287 27.73 27.22 -29.00
CA GLN A 287 26.60 27.29 -28.09
C GLN A 287 26.71 26.25 -26.96
N PHE A 288 27.13 25.02 -27.28
CA PHE A 288 27.38 23.99 -26.26
C PHE A 288 28.42 24.43 -25.21
N TYR A 289 29.56 24.98 -25.63
CA TYR A 289 30.60 25.42 -24.69
C TYR A 289 30.19 26.67 -23.91
N LEU A 290 29.45 27.61 -24.52
CA LEU A 290 28.87 28.77 -23.85
C LEU A 290 27.89 28.33 -22.74
N GLU A 291 26.91 27.49 -23.08
CA GLU A 291 25.87 27.05 -22.14
C GLU A 291 26.43 26.21 -20.99
N ASN A 292 27.37 25.29 -21.25
CA ASN A 292 27.80 24.30 -20.26
C ASN A 292 29.08 24.68 -19.50
N PHE A 293 29.95 25.53 -20.08
CA PHE A 293 31.23 25.93 -19.47
C PHE A 293 31.40 27.46 -19.31
N GLY A 294 30.42 28.26 -19.76
CA GLY A 294 30.45 29.73 -19.62
C GLY A 294 31.59 30.39 -20.39
N THR A 295 32.05 29.79 -21.48
CA THR A 295 33.18 30.30 -22.29
C THR A 295 32.69 31.08 -23.50
N GLU A 296 33.13 32.32 -23.64
CA GLU A 296 32.78 33.20 -24.76
C GLU A 296 33.73 33.02 -25.97
N ASP A 297 33.23 33.30 -27.17
CA ASP A 297 33.95 33.27 -28.45
C ASP A 297 34.91 32.07 -28.64
N PHE A 298 36.22 32.33 -28.68
CA PHE A 298 37.27 31.32 -28.88
C PHE A 298 37.90 30.83 -27.57
N GLU A 299 37.43 31.29 -26.41
CA GLU A 299 38.01 30.89 -25.12
C GLU A 299 37.84 29.41 -24.81
N PHE A 300 36.84 28.72 -25.40
CA PHE A 300 36.67 27.28 -25.27
C PHE A 300 37.92 26.49 -25.69
N MET A 301 38.78 27.04 -26.56
CA MET A 301 40.06 26.44 -26.92
C MET A 301 41.03 26.33 -25.73
N ASN A 302 40.86 27.15 -24.69
CA ASN A 302 41.64 27.11 -23.46
C ASN A 302 41.16 26.02 -22.47
N LEU A 303 40.04 25.33 -22.72
CA LEU A 303 39.59 24.19 -21.90
C LEU A 303 40.57 22.99 -21.95
N ASN A 304 41.55 23.00 -22.86
CA ASN A 304 42.66 22.06 -22.84
C ASN A 304 43.75 22.39 -21.79
N GLN A 305 43.67 23.54 -21.12
CA GLN A 305 44.61 23.99 -20.08
C GLN A 305 44.03 23.69 -18.71
N ILE A 306 44.78 23.02 -17.83
CA ILE A 306 44.26 22.54 -16.53
C ILE A 306 43.77 23.69 -15.66
N PHE A 307 44.50 24.81 -15.60
CA PHE A 307 44.10 25.98 -14.81
C PHE A 307 42.73 26.55 -15.25
N TYR A 308 42.55 26.73 -16.55
CA TYR A 308 41.32 27.28 -17.12
C TYR A 308 40.15 26.29 -16.99
N LEU A 309 40.40 24.99 -17.22
CA LEU A 309 39.43 23.93 -17.00
C LEU A 309 38.97 23.88 -15.53
N ALA A 310 39.91 23.89 -14.58
CA ALA A 310 39.63 23.88 -13.15
C ALA A 310 38.82 25.11 -12.72
N GLN A 311 39.15 26.30 -13.23
CA GLN A 311 38.40 27.53 -12.99
C GLN A 311 36.95 27.44 -13.49
N ARG A 312 36.72 26.93 -14.72
CA ARG A 312 35.37 26.81 -15.30
C ARG A 312 34.56 25.66 -14.68
N THR A 313 35.19 24.58 -14.23
CA THR A 313 34.49 23.42 -13.66
C THR A 313 34.30 23.47 -12.14
N ASN A 314 34.94 24.45 -11.48
CA ASN A 314 35.09 24.54 -10.03
C ASN A 314 35.63 23.22 -9.44
N LEU A 315 36.89 22.94 -9.77
CA LEU A 315 37.68 21.79 -9.32
C LEU A 315 39.05 22.22 -8.79
N VAL A 316 39.59 21.45 -7.85
CA VAL A 316 40.97 21.57 -7.33
C VAL A 316 41.91 20.68 -8.17
N ALA A 317 43.21 21.00 -8.18
CA ALA A 317 44.20 20.27 -8.99
C ALA A 317 44.25 18.75 -8.71
N GLU A 318 44.06 18.34 -7.45
CA GLU A 318 43.99 16.93 -7.03
C GLU A 318 42.73 16.23 -7.56
N GLU A 319 41.59 16.92 -7.59
CA GLU A 319 40.36 16.41 -8.18
C GLU A 319 40.52 16.21 -9.69
N VAL A 320 41.28 17.07 -10.38
CA VAL A 320 41.59 16.93 -11.81
C VAL A 320 42.49 15.73 -12.09
N THR A 321 43.53 15.48 -11.27
CA THR A 321 44.38 14.28 -11.43
C THR A 321 43.62 13.00 -11.10
N SER A 322 42.72 13.05 -10.11
CA SER A 322 41.79 11.98 -9.76
C SER A 322 40.81 11.68 -10.92
N LEU A 323 40.15 12.69 -11.46
CA LEU A 323 39.14 12.58 -12.54
C LEU A 323 39.67 11.95 -13.82
N PHE A 324 40.92 12.24 -14.20
CA PHE A 324 41.58 11.65 -15.38
C PHE A 324 42.39 10.37 -15.07
N SER A 325 42.47 9.96 -13.80
CA SER A 325 43.26 8.81 -13.33
C SER A 325 44.73 8.90 -13.77
N VAL A 326 45.38 10.02 -13.41
CA VAL A 326 46.78 10.35 -13.75
C VAL A 326 47.59 10.62 -12.48
N GLY A 327 48.90 10.33 -12.51
CA GLY A 327 49.79 10.51 -11.36
C GLY A 327 49.54 9.43 -10.32
N ASP A 328 49.42 9.84 -9.06
CA ASP A 328 49.18 8.92 -7.93
C ASP A 328 47.84 8.17 -8.04
N TYR A 329 46.91 8.69 -8.83
CA TYR A 329 45.61 8.08 -9.13
C TYR A 329 45.59 7.18 -10.38
N ALA A 330 46.76 6.85 -10.95
CA ALA A 330 46.85 5.98 -12.12
C ALA A 330 46.35 4.55 -11.81
N PRO A 331 45.62 3.90 -12.74
CA PRO A 331 45.19 2.52 -12.56
C PRO A 331 46.38 1.56 -12.57
N ARG A 332 46.37 0.60 -11.63
CA ARG A 332 47.44 -0.39 -11.46
C ARG A 332 46.88 -1.79 -11.70
N ARG A 333 47.35 -2.46 -12.75
CA ARG A 333 47.01 -3.86 -13.03
C ARG A 333 47.36 -4.78 -11.86
N SER A 334 46.50 -5.77 -11.60
CA SER A 334 46.83 -6.88 -10.70
C SER A 334 48.07 -7.64 -11.18
N ALA A 335 48.92 -8.08 -10.25
CA ALA A 335 50.04 -8.98 -10.56
C ALA A 335 49.61 -10.45 -10.78
N ASN A 336 48.34 -10.77 -10.50
CA ASN A 336 47.80 -12.12 -10.48
C ASN A 336 46.90 -12.43 -11.69
N VAL A 337 46.90 -11.57 -12.70
CA VAL A 337 46.11 -11.70 -13.94
C VAL A 337 47.06 -11.76 -15.14
N GLU A 338 46.83 -12.68 -16.07
CA GLU A 338 47.55 -12.71 -17.35
C GLU A 338 46.86 -11.78 -18.37
N TYR A 339 47.57 -10.74 -18.79
CA TYR A 339 47.07 -9.75 -19.77
C TYR A 339 47.66 -10.00 -21.17
N PRO A 340 46.89 -9.86 -22.25
CA PRO A 340 47.34 -10.18 -23.61
C PRO A 340 48.42 -9.24 -24.18
N SER A 341 48.64 -8.07 -23.58
CA SER A 341 49.70 -7.13 -23.97
C SER A 341 50.26 -6.36 -22.77
N LYS A 342 51.51 -5.90 -22.86
CA LYS A 342 52.10 -4.96 -21.88
C LYS A 342 51.56 -3.53 -22.12
N PRO A 343 51.43 -2.71 -21.06
CA PRO A 343 50.93 -1.35 -21.20
C PRO A 343 52.04 -0.41 -21.71
N ASP A 344 51.97 -0.01 -22.98
CA ASP A 344 52.85 1.02 -23.56
C ASP A 344 52.28 2.45 -23.41
N VAL A 345 51.07 2.60 -22.86
CA VAL A 345 50.30 3.87 -22.77
C VAL A 345 49.51 3.98 -21.46
N PRO A 346 49.10 5.20 -21.02
CA PRO A 346 48.26 5.38 -19.84
C PRO A 346 46.93 4.64 -19.91
N GLU A 347 46.58 3.93 -18.83
CA GLU A 347 45.42 3.02 -18.77
C GLU A 347 44.17 3.60 -18.08
N GLY A 348 44.10 4.92 -17.85
CA GLY A 348 42.89 5.59 -17.31
C GLY A 348 41.62 5.37 -18.16
N GLY A 349 41.77 4.94 -19.41
CA GLY A 349 40.67 4.53 -20.28
C GLY A 349 40.19 3.09 -20.09
N ARG A 350 40.87 2.28 -19.26
CA ARG A 350 40.47 0.90 -18.88
C ARG A 350 39.87 0.81 -17.48
N SER A 351 40.20 1.74 -16.59
CA SER A 351 39.66 1.84 -15.23
C SER A 351 39.77 3.28 -14.71
N GLY A 352 38.81 3.71 -13.89
CA GLY A 352 38.81 5.01 -13.18
C GLY A 352 38.31 6.21 -13.99
N SER A 353 38.56 6.25 -15.30
CA SER A 353 38.12 7.34 -16.20
C SER A 353 37.60 6.81 -17.56
N VAL A 354 37.08 5.59 -17.60
CA VAL A 354 36.65 4.88 -18.81
C VAL A 354 35.54 5.64 -19.53
N TYR A 355 34.56 6.19 -18.80
CA TYR A 355 33.42 6.89 -19.38
C TYR A 355 33.86 8.13 -20.19
N ILE A 356 34.71 8.99 -19.60
CA ILE A 356 35.23 10.19 -20.29
C ILE A 356 36.00 9.80 -21.56
N ASN A 357 36.85 8.78 -21.43
CA ASN A 357 37.65 8.24 -22.53
C ASN A 357 36.80 7.51 -23.60
N GLY A 358 35.59 7.07 -23.28
CA GLY A 358 34.77 6.21 -24.13
C GLY A 358 35.47 4.88 -24.44
N ASN A 359 36.11 4.27 -23.43
CA ASN A 359 36.94 3.06 -23.56
C ASN A 359 38.06 3.15 -24.62
N ALA A 360 38.46 4.37 -25.01
CA ALA A 360 39.51 4.58 -26.00
C ALA A 360 40.92 4.50 -25.39
N HIS A 361 41.89 4.01 -26.18
CA HIS A 361 43.31 3.94 -25.80
C HIS A 361 44.17 4.56 -26.93
N PRO A 362 45.20 5.37 -26.63
CA PRO A 362 45.61 5.85 -25.30
C PRO A 362 44.55 6.75 -24.64
N ALA A 363 44.55 6.77 -23.31
CA ALA A 363 43.67 7.60 -22.51
C ALA A 363 44.10 9.08 -22.49
N ILE A 364 43.21 9.95 -22.01
CA ILE A 364 43.50 11.37 -21.74
C ILE A 364 44.61 11.48 -20.68
N GLY A 365 45.81 11.84 -21.11
CA GLY A 365 46.93 12.16 -20.23
C GLY A 365 47.07 13.66 -19.98
N ILE A 366 47.94 13.99 -19.02
CA ILE A 366 48.40 15.35 -18.74
C ILE A 366 49.82 15.50 -19.28
N THR A 367 50.05 16.50 -20.14
CA THR A 367 51.39 16.82 -20.66
C THR A 367 51.94 18.08 -19.98
N PRO A 368 53.11 18.02 -19.31
CA PRO A 368 53.82 19.22 -18.87
C PRO A 368 54.47 19.91 -20.07
N GLN A 369 54.04 21.12 -20.40
CA GLN A 369 54.65 21.89 -21.48
C GLN A 369 55.81 22.74 -20.95
N SER A 370 57.05 22.35 -21.29
CA SER A 370 58.26 23.07 -20.86
C SER A 370 58.27 24.51 -21.41
N GLY A 371 58.16 25.51 -20.53
CA GLY A 371 58.30 26.93 -20.85
C GLY A 371 57.12 27.83 -20.45
N ASN A 372 55.90 27.27 -20.34
CA ASN A 372 54.72 27.98 -19.82
C ASN A 372 54.14 27.18 -18.64
N ASN A 373 53.76 27.85 -17.54
CA ASN A 373 53.27 27.23 -16.30
C ASN A 373 51.85 26.61 -16.41
N LEU A 374 51.44 26.15 -17.59
CA LEU A 374 50.09 25.69 -17.90
C LEU A 374 50.14 24.26 -18.43
N HIS A 375 49.96 23.30 -17.53
CA HIS A 375 49.76 21.89 -17.88
C HIS A 375 48.53 21.73 -18.79
N ARG A 376 48.61 20.82 -19.77
CA ARG A 376 47.55 20.61 -20.76
C ARG A 376 47.08 19.17 -20.82
N ILE A 377 45.79 18.95 -21.10
CA ILE A 377 45.23 17.64 -21.41
C ILE A 377 45.39 17.31 -22.89
N ILE A 378 45.54 16.02 -23.22
CA ILE A 378 45.78 15.53 -24.59
C ILE A 378 44.44 15.41 -25.36
N VAL A 379 43.65 16.48 -25.39
CA VAL A 379 42.37 16.59 -26.13
C VAL A 379 42.24 18.01 -26.71
N ASN A 380 41.83 18.10 -27.97
CA ASN A 380 41.52 19.39 -28.62
C ASN A 380 39.99 19.59 -28.68
N PRO A 381 39.42 20.60 -27.99
CA PRO A 381 37.97 20.85 -27.95
C PRO A 381 37.34 21.17 -29.32
N ASN A 382 38.14 21.64 -30.29
CA ASN A 382 37.69 21.97 -31.66
C ASN A 382 37.66 20.74 -32.61
N THR A 383 37.58 19.52 -32.08
CA THR A 383 37.47 18.29 -32.88
C THR A 383 36.20 17.54 -32.49
N PRO A 384 35.53 16.80 -33.40
CA PRO A 384 34.32 16.04 -33.05
C PRO A 384 34.56 15.05 -31.91
N LYS A 385 35.74 14.40 -31.88
CA LYS A 385 36.16 13.54 -30.77
C LYS A 385 36.30 14.34 -29.46
N GLY A 386 36.88 15.54 -29.52
CA GLY A 386 37.01 16.44 -28.38
C GLY A 386 35.66 16.91 -27.84
N LEU A 387 34.75 17.35 -28.71
CA LEU A 387 33.39 17.77 -28.33
C LEU A 387 32.66 16.67 -27.56
N ASN A 388 32.64 15.43 -28.08
CA ASN A 388 32.03 14.29 -27.39
C ASN A 388 32.72 13.96 -26.05
N THR A 389 34.04 14.19 -25.95
CA THR A 389 34.79 14.03 -24.69
C THR A 389 34.42 15.11 -23.66
N PHE A 390 34.27 16.38 -24.08
CA PHE A 390 33.87 17.47 -23.18
C PHE A 390 32.38 17.38 -22.78
N ASP A 391 31.51 16.82 -23.62
CA ASP A 391 30.13 16.50 -23.24
C ASP A 391 30.09 15.41 -22.16
N ARG A 392 30.78 14.27 -22.37
CA ARG A 392 30.91 13.24 -21.31
C ARG A 392 31.56 13.79 -20.04
N LEU A 393 32.55 14.68 -20.15
CA LEU A 393 33.16 15.36 -19.00
C LEU A 393 32.12 16.21 -18.24
N ASN A 394 31.32 17.02 -18.94
CA ASN A 394 30.27 17.86 -18.34
C ASN A 394 29.23 17.02 -17.58
N ARG A 395 28.72 15.94 -18.21
CA ARG A 395 27.73 15.05 -17.59
C ARG A 395 28.30 14.32 -16.37
N LYS A 396 29.52 13.79 -16.48
CA LYS A 396 30.16 13.07 -15.38
C LYS A 396 30.47 13.98 -14.18
N LEU A 397 30.99 15.18 -14.43
CA LEU A 397 31.27 16.16 -13.36
C LEU A 397 30.02 16.59 -12.59
N ARG A 398 28.85 16.62 -13.25
CA ARG A 398 27.56 16.85 -12.59
C ARG A 398 27.15 15.65 -11.76
N LEU A 399 27.21 14.44 -12.32
CA LEU A 399 26.89 13.20 -11.60
C LEU A 399 27.78 12.96 -10.38
N ASP A 400 29.10 13.18 -10.48
CA ASP A 400 30.04 13.05 -9.36
C ASP A 400 29.60 13.97 -8.18
N LYS A 401 29.15 15.20 -8.50
CA LYS A 401 28.65 16.18 -7.52
C LYS A 401 27.24 15.85 -7.00
N TRP A 402 26.32 15.40 -7.86
CA TRP A 402 24.92 15.10 -7.49
C TRP A 402 24.77 13.79 -6.69
N LEU A 403 25.54 12.75 -7.03
CA LEU A 403 25.54 11.48 -6.29
C LEU A 403 26.42 11.52 -5.01
N ASN A 404 27.21 12.59 -4.86
CA ASN A 404 28.23 12.75 -3.81
C ASN A 404 29.13 11.50 -3.72
N LEU A 405 29.84 11.24 -4.81
CA LEU A 405 30.75 10.10 -5.00
C LEU A 405 32.10 10.56 -5.58
N PRO A 406 33.21 9.90 -5.24
CA PRO A 406 34.49 10.16 -5.89
C PRO A 406 34.44 9.73 -7.36
N PRO A 407 35.15 10.42 -8.28
CA PRO A 407 35.03 10.18 -9.72
C PRO A 407 35.24 8.73 -10.16
N GLU A 408 36.10 7.97 -9.50
CA GLU A 408 36.35 6.55 -9.81
C GLU A 408 35.11 5.66 -9.59
N GLN A 409 34.31 5.95 -8.56
CA GLN A 409 33.18 5.13 -8.14
C GLN A 409 32.01 5.37 -9.08
N THR A 410 31.73 6.64 -9.40
CA THR A 410 30.78 7.00 -10.46
C THR A 410 31.22 6.43 -11.81
N ASP A 411 32.53 6.37 -12.12
CA ASP A 411 33.01 5.75 -13.37
C ASP A 411 32.73 4.25 -13.39
N ALA A 412 33.06 3.52 -12.31
CA ALA A 412 32.76 2.09 -12.19
C ALA A 412 31.25 1.79 -12.31
N LEU A 413 30.39 2.57 -11.66
CA LEU A 413 28.94 2.45 -11.75
C LEU A 413 28.42 2.67 -13.18
N LEU A 414 28.85 3.75 -13.83
CA LEU A 414 28.46 4.06 -15.22
C LEU A 414 28.95 3.00 -16.21
N VAL A 415 30.19 2.54 -16.07
CA VAL A 415 30.78 1.48 -16.91
C VAL A 415 30.01 0.19 -16.79
N ALA A 416 29.72 -0.24 -15.55
CA ALA A 416 29.03 -1.49 -15.30
C ALA A 416 27.59 -1.46 -15.85
N ALA A 417 26.87 -0.34 -15.65
CA ALA A 417 25.52 -0.15 -16.20
C ALA A 417 25.51 -0.10 -17.74
N ILE A 418 26.39 0.67 -18.38
CA ILE A 418 26.47 0.77 -19.85
C ILE A 418 26.81 -0.59 -20.49
N ARG A 419 27.69 -1.38 -19.87
CA ARG A 419 28.01 -2.73 -20.34
C ARG A 419 26.86 -3.71 -20.18
N ALA A 420 26.17 -3.68 -19.04
CA ALA A 420 25.01 -4.53 -18.81
C ALA A 420 23.85 -4.18 -19.76
N GLU A 421 23.64 -2.89 -20.09
CA GLU A 421 22.71 -2.46 -21.13
C GLU A 421 23.15 -2.90 -22.53
N ALA A 422 24.42 -2.75 -22.89
CA ALA A 422 24.96 -3.20 -24.18
C ALA A 422 24.76 -4.72 -24.38
N ARG A 423 24.99 -5.53 -23.33
CA ARG A 423 24.69 -6.97 -23.31
C ARG A 423 23.20 -7.27 -23.44
N GLY A 424 22.33 -6.52 -22.76
CA GLY A 424 20.87 -6.72 -22.83
C GLY A 424 20.24 -6.30 -24.15
N ALA A 425 20.82 -5.31 -24.83
CA ALA A 425 20.35 -4.82 -26.13
C ALA A 425 21.02 -5.50 -27.33
N GLU A 426 21.92 -6.47 -27.10
CA GLU A 426 22.77 -7.15 -28.09
C GLU A 426 23.49 -6.19 -29.07
N LYS A 427 23.97 -5.07 -28.53
CA LYS A 427 24.55 -3.94 -29.28
C LYS A 427 25.95 -3.59 -28.76
N PRO A 428 26.80 -2.95 -29.60
CA PRO A 428 28.11 -2.46 -29.14
C PRO A 428 27.96 -1.40 -28.04
N GLU A 429 28.99 -1.28 -27.17
CA GLU A 429 29.05 -0.27 -26.11
C GLU A 429 28.85 1.16 -26.67
N VAL A 430 27.73 1.80 -26.32
CA VAL A 430 27.49 3.22 -26.59
C VAL A 430 27.72 4.00 -25.30
N TRP A 431 28.78 4.81 -25.25
CA TRP A 431 29.22 5.55 -24.05
C TRP A 431 28.34 6.76 -23.67
N ALA A 432 27.06 6.74 -24.04
CA ALA A 432 26.03 7.68 -23.61
C ALA A 432 25.39 7.22 -22.29
N ILE A 433 24.63 8.09 -21.62
CA ILE A 433 23.87 7.71 -20.43
C ILE A 433 22.41 7.63 -20.85
N SER A 434 21.85 6.42 -20.75
CA SER A 434 20.44 6.13 -21.04
C SER A 434 19.57 6.27 -19.79
N VAL A 435 18.26 6.17 -19.97
CA VAL A 435 17.30 6.07 -18.85
C VAL A 435 17.56 4.78 -18.03
N ASN A 436 17.93 3.67 -18.69
CA ASN A 436 18.29 2.41 -18.04
C ASN A 436 19.51 2.56 -17.10
N VAL A 437 20.51 3.37 -17.49
CA VAL A 437 21.66 3.68 -16.62
C VAL A 437 21.21 4.52 -15.42
N ILE A 438 20.24 5.42 -15.56
CA ILE A 438 19.65 6.15 -14.42
C ILE A 438 18.89 5.18 -13.49
N HIS A 439 18.14 4.21 -14.02
CA HIS A 439 17.51 3.16 -13.20
C HIS A 439 18.53 2.35 -12.39
N ALA A 440 19.68 2.01 -12.99
CA ALA A 440 20.77 1.34 -12.28
C ALA A 440 21.37 2.21 -11.16
N LEU A 441 21.55 3.52 -11.39
CA LEU A 441 21.99 4.47 -10.35
C LEU A 441 20.95 4.63 -9.23
N GLY A 442 19.65 4.54 -9.56
CA GLY A 442 18.56 4.54 -8.58
C GLY A 442 18.55 3.32 -7.68
N LEU A 443 18.68 2.13 -8.26
CA LEU A 443 18.84 0.89 -7.50
C LEU A 443 20.08 0.95 -6.59
N PHE A 444 21.19 1.49 -7.11
CA PHE A 444 22.40 1.71 -6.30
C PHE A 444 22.12 2.61 -5.09
N GLN A 445 21.49 3.77 -5.27
CA GLN A 445 21.22 4.70 -4.16
C GLN A 445 20.26 4.07 -3.13
N ARG A 446 19.22 3.35 -3.57
CA ARG A 446 18.32 2.58 -2.67
C ARG A 446 19.09 1.54 -1.84
N LEU A 447 19.97 0.76 -2.46
CA LEU A 447 20.80 -0.23 -1.76
C LEU A 447 21.88 0.41 -0.86
N ARG A 448 22.42 1.57 -1.26
CA ARG A 448 23.39 2.36 -0.48
C ARG A 448 22.74 2.89 0.80
N GLU A 449 21.54 3.48 0.68
CA GLU A 449 20.82 4.08 1.81
C GLU A 449 20.27 3.03 2.78
N ARG A 450 19.78 1.89 2.28
CA ARG A 450 19.14 0.86 3.12
C ARG A 450 20.10 -0.22 3.65
N TYR A 451 21.09 -0.64 2.86
CA TYR A 451 21.97 -1.78 3.17
C TYR A 451 23.47 -1.40 3.19
N ASN A 452 23.82 -0.12 3.07
CA ASN A 452 25.22 0.36 2.97
C ASN A 452 26.01 -0.27 1.81
N CYS A 453 25.34 -0.57 0.69
CA CYS A 453 25.98 -1.11 -0.51
C CYS A 453 27.09 -0.18 -1.03
N THR A 454 28.29 -0.72 -1.29
CA THR A 454 29.39 0.06 -1.86
C THR A 454 29.28 0.14 -3.38
N ALA A 455 29.76 1.24 -3.97
CA ALA A 455 29.78 1.40 -5.42
C ALA A 455 30.61 0.31 -6.13
N ALA A 456 31.65 -0.20 -5.46
CA ALA A 456 32.48 -1.29 -5.96
C ALA A 456 31.74 -2.64 -5.95
N ASP A 457 30.95 -2.94 -4.91
CA ASP A 457 30.15 -4.17 -4.86
C ASP A 457 29.03 -4.13 -5.91
N PHE A 458 28.30 -3.01 -6.00
CA PHE A 458 27.21 -2.85 -6.97
C PHE A 458 27.69 -2.93 -8.42
N ALA A 459 28.89 -2.41 -8.73
CA ALA A 459 29.48 -2.59 -10.05
C ALA A 459 29.68 -4.07 -10.43
N VAL A 460 30.05 -4.95 -9.48
CA VAL A 460 30.15 -6.41 -9.74
C VAL A 460 28.79 -7.08 -9.88
N PHE A 461 27.73 -6.51 -9.29
CA PHE A 461 26.36 -7.00 -9.48
C PHE A 461 25.90 -6.81 -10.94
N LEU A 462 26.40 -5.80 -11.64
CA LEU A 462 26.05 -5.52 -13.04
C LEU A 462 27.10 -6.01 -14.07
N ASP A 463 28.39 -6.06 -13.71
CA ASP A 463 29.50 -6.35 -14.63
C ASP A 463 30.56 -7.29 -14.00
N GLU A 464 31.85 -7.13 -14.32
CA GLU A 464 32.94 -7.94 -13.76
C GLU A 464 33.68 -7.22 -12.63
N LEU A 465 34.26 -8.02 -11.74
CA LEU A 465 35.01 -7.55 -10.57
C LEU A 465 36.32 -6.85 -10.97
N SER A 466 36.64 -5.72 -10.33
CA SER A 466 37.75 -4.87 -10.81
C SER A 466 39.12 -5.54 -10.68
N LEU A 467 39.78 -5.69 -11.84
CA LEU A 467 41.15 -6.20 -11.98
C LEU A 467 42.22 -5.10 -11.84
N TYR A 468 41.81 -3.87 -11.55
CA TYR A 468 42.69 -2.70 -11.40
C TYR A 468 42.58 -2.13 -9.98
N GLY A 469 43.73 -1.90 -9.35
CA GLY A 469 43.87 -1.06 -8.17
C GLY A 469 44.15 0.40 -8.57
N ARG A 470 44.34 1.27 -7.57
CA ARG A 470 44.60 2.71 -7.79
C ARG A 470 45.63 3.22 -6.79
N GLY A 471 46.72 3.80 -7.30
CA GLY A 471 47.86 4.20 -6.47
C GLY A 471 48.43 3.00 -5.68
N ASP A 472 48.40 3.13 -4.35
CA ASP A 472 48.81 2.07 -3.41
C ASP A 472 47.72 1.03 -3.11
N ALA A 473 46.45 1.31 -3.41
CA ALA A 473 45.37 0.36 -3.20
C ALA A 473 45.45 -0.80 -4.22
N LEU A 474 45.39 -2.03 -3.73
CA LEU A 474 45.32 -3.25 -4.55
C LEU A 474 44.01 -3.30 -5.37
N SER A 475 43.97 -4.14 -6.40
CA SER A 475 42.73 -4.41 -7.14
C SER A 475 41.65 -5.02 -6.25
N GLN A 476 40.37 -4.82 -6.56
CA GLN A 476 39.27 -5.47 -5.82
C GLN A 476 39.43 -7.00 -5.82
N PHE A 477 39.95 -7.58 -6.91
CA PHE A 477 40.26 -9.00 -6.99
C PHE A 477 41.31 -9.42 -5.95
N ASP A 478 42.40 -8.66 -5.85
CA ASP A 478 43.47 -8.98 -4.91
C ASP A 478 43.07 -8.72 -3.45
N GLN A 479 42.25 -7.70 -3.18
CA GLN A 479 41.69 -7.41 -1.85
C GLN A 479 40.73 -8.50 -1.34
N VAL A 480 40.09 -9.26 -2.23
CA VAL A 480 39.15 -10.33 -1.86
C VAL A 480 39.88 -11.68 -1.78
N PHE A 481 40.69 -12.03 -2.79
CA PHE A 481 41.23 -13.38 -2.92
C PHE A 481 42.72 -13.52 -2.57
N ASN A 482 43.50 -12.43 -2.52
CA ASN A 482 44.97 -12.47 -2.42
C ASN A 482 45.55 -11.67 -1.23
N ASN A 483 44.78 -11.51 -0.15
CA ASN A 483 45.30 -10.92 1.10
C ASN A 483 46.46 -11.75 1.68
N GLN A 484 47.46 -11.04 2.22
CA GLN A 484 48.84 -11.56 2.35
C GLN A 484 49.05 -12.69 3.37
N ASP A 485 48.08 -12.94 4.25
CA ASP A 485 48.25 -13.86 5.39
C ASP A 485 47.79 -15.31 5.13
N ASN A 486 46.98 -15.57 4.09
CA ASN A 486 46.26 -16.85 3.99
C ASN A 486 46.95 -17.96 3.17
N TYR A 487 47.72 -17.65 2.12
CA TYR A 487 48.27 -18.67 1.21
C TYR A 487 49.68 -18.37 0.69
N ARG A 488 50.52 -19.41 0.57
CA ARG A 488 51.89 -19.31 0.00
C ARG A 488 51.94 -19.04 -1.51
N LYS A 489 50.82 -19.18 -2.21
CA LYS A 489 50.66 -18.86 -3.64
C LYS A 489 49.36 -18.06 -3.78
N PRO A 490 49.34 -16.95 -4.53
CA PRO A 490 48.10 -16.22 -4.83
C PRO A 490 47.23 -17.00 -5.83
N LEU A 491 45.92 -16.75 -5.79
CA LEU A 491 44.97 -17.16 -6.82
C LEU A 491 45.23 -16.35 -8.10
N LYS A 492 45.35 -17.02 -9.24
CA LYS A 492 45.63 -16.40 -10.54
C LYS A 492 44.51 -16.59 -11.55
N LEU A 493 44.20 -15.52 -12.27
CA LEU A 493 43.34 -15.54 -13.47
C LEU A 493 44.22 -15.84 -14.69
N ASP A 494 44.20 -17.11 -15.10
CA ASP A 494 44.99 -17.64 -16.22
C ASP A 494 44.13 -18.43 -17.23
N GLY A 495 42.80 -18.37 -17.10
CA GLY A 495 41.83 -19.01 -18.00
C GLY A 495 41.85 -20.54 -18.01
N LYS A 496 42.59 -21.21 -17.12
CA LYS A 496 42.62 -22.68 -17.11
C LYS A 496 41.37 -23.25 -16.44
N ALA A 497 40.89 -24.37 -16.98
CA ALA A 497 39.80 -25.15 -16.40
C ALA A 497 40.19 -25.79 -15.05
N PHE A 498 39.20 -25.94 -14.17
CA PHE A 498 39.25 -26.68 -12.90
C PHE A 498 37.92 -27.42 -12.67
N ALA A 499 37.95 -28.54 -11.97
CA ALA A 499 36.78 -29.41 -11.80
C ALA A 499 35.77 -28.86 -10.76
N LEU A 500 34.47 -29.09 -11.00
CA LEU A 500 33.39 -28.78 -10.05
C LEU A 500 33.60 -29.46 -8.68
N ILE A 501 33.94 -30.75 -8.71
CA ILE A 501 34.35 -31.53 -7.53
C ILE A 501 35.87 -31.71 -7.63
N PRO A 502 36.65 -31.25 -6.64
CA PRO A 502 38.10 -31.14 -6.79
C PRO A 502 38.80 -32.51 -6.78
N ALA A 503 39.18 -32.99 -7.96
CA ALA A 503 39.86 -34.28 -8.15
C ALA A 503 41.40 -34.20 -8.03
N SER A 504 42.00 -33.02 -8.21
CA SER A 504 43.46 -32.82 -8.08
C SER A 504 43.84 -31.86 -6.94
N ASP A 505 45.10 -31.89 -6.52
CA ASP A 505 45.66 -30.95 -5.53
C ASP A 505 45.60 -29.48 -6.01
N GLN A 506 45.58 -29.23 -7.33
CA GLN A 506 45.51 -27.89 -7.90
C GLN A 506 44.07 -27.35 -7.91
N ASP A 507 43.09 -28.22 -8.17
CA ASP A 507 41.67 -27.88 -8.02
C ASP A 507 41.35 -27.61 -6.55
N ASN A 508 41.81 -28.48 -5.64
CA ASN A 508 41.64 -28.31 -4.19
C ASN A 508 42.23 -26.98 -3.70
N LEU A 509 43.40 -26.56 -4.18
CA LEU A 509 43.97 -25.25 -3.84
C LEU A 509 43.10 -24.10 -4.36
N THR A 510 42.65 -24.18 -5.61
CA THR A 510 41.80 -23.15 -6.25
C THR A 510 40.47 -23.01 -5.51
N VAL A 511 39.77 -24.12 -5.27
CA VAL A 511 38.50 -24.16 -4.53
C VAL A 511 38.69 -23.65 -3.10
N SER A 512 39.76 -24.04 -2.41
CA SER A 512 40.07 -23.53 -1.07
C SER A 512 40.28 -22.01 -1.04
N GLN A 513 40.96 -21.46 -2.05
CA GLN A 513 41.18 -20.01 -2.19
C GLN A 513 39.88 -19.25 -2.46
N LEU A 514 39.00 -19.78 -3.33
CA LEU A 514 37.68 -19.22 -3.56
C LEU A 514 36.82 -19.26 -2.29
N CYS A 515 36.79 -20.41 -1.60
CA CYS A 515 36.09 -20.58 -0.32
C CYS A 515 36.59 -19.60 0.75
N SER A 516 37.92 -19.42 0.87
CA SER A 516 38.52 -18.51 1.84
C SER A 516 38.27 -17.03 1.52
N GLY A 517 38.39 -16.61 0.25
CA GLY A 517 38.16 -15.22 -0.16
C GLY A 517 36.68 -14.81 -0.08
N LEU A 518 35.77 -15.74 -0.33
CA LEU A 518 34.32 -15.54 -0.19
C LEU A 518 33.81 -15.83 1.21
N GLY A 519 34.60 -16.47 2.07
CA GLY A 519 34.17 -16.92 3.41
C GLY A 519 32.99 -17.90 3.34
N ILE A 520 33.06 -18.91 2.47
CA ILE A 520 32.06 -19.98 2.32
C ILE A 520 32.70 -21.34 2.59
N ASP A 521 31.87 -22.35 2.85
CA ASP A 521 32.31 -23.73 3.03
C ASP A 521 32.27 -24.52 1.70
N LEU A 522 32.81 -25.75 1.74
CA LEU A 522 32.87 -26.62 0.58
C LEU A 522 31.47 -27.01 0.07
N GLN A 523 30.46 -27.18 0.94
CA GLN A 523 29.11 -27.56 0.51
C GLN A 523 28.44 -26.40 -0.24
N THR A 524 28.46 -25.19 0.34
CA THR A 524 27.96 -23.98 -0.35
C THR A 524 28.66 -23.77 -1.70
N TYR A 525 29.98 -24.00 -1.76
CA TYR A 525 30.71 -23.91 -3.02
C TYR A 525 30.16 -24.85 -4.11
N HIS A 526 29.85 -26.12 -3.81
CA HIS A 526 29.31 -27.04 -4.81
C HIS A 526 27.95 -26.59 -5.37
N TYR A 527 27.03 -26.12 -4.52
CA TYR A 527 25.74 -25.58 -4.98
C TYR A 527 25.91 -24.37 -5.89
N LEU A 528 26.79 -23.43 -5.52
CA LEU A 528 27.10 -22.26 -6.33
C LEU A 528 27.80 -22.63 -7.65
N ALA A 529 28.72 -23.60 -7.62
CA ALA A 529 29.49 -24.02 -8.77
C ALA A 529 28.62 -24.72 -9.83
N LEU A 530 27.63 -25.52 -9.41
CA LEU A 530 26.62 -26.11 -10.30
C LEU A 530 25.77 -25.03 -10.99
N ALA A 531 25.24 -24.07 -10.23
CA ALA A 531 24.45 -22.96 -10.78
C ALA A 531 25.26 -22.10 -11.78
N ILE A 532 26.54 -21.84 -11.50
CA ILE A 532 27.42 -21.08 -12.39
C ILE A 532 27.80 -21.90 -13.63
N ALA A 533 28.00 -23.22 -13.52
CA ALA A 533 28.27 -24.06 -14.67
C ALA A 533 27.09 -24.05 -15.66
N GLN A 534 25.87 -24.25 -15.15
CA GLN A 534 24.63 -24.14 -15.94
C GLN A 534 24.49 -22.77 -16.61
N ALA A 535 24.73 -21.67 -15.89
CA ALA A 535 24.55 -20.31 -16.41
C ALA A 535 25.63 -19.83 -17.42
N HIS A 536 26.71 -20.59 -17.60
CA HIS A 536 27.77 -20.33 -18.60
C HIS A 536 27.90 -21.48 -19.62
N ASP A 537 26.90 -22.36 -19.72
CA ASP A 537 26.88 -23.53 -20.63
C ASP A 537 28.05 -24.52 -20.44
N PHE A 538 28.61 -24.59 -19.22
CA PHE A 538 29.64 -25.56 -18.85
C PHE A 538 29.02 -26.84 -18.25
N THR A 539 29.65 -28.00 -18.48
CA THR A 539 29.21 -29.29 -17.92
C THR A 539 29.91 -29.63 -16.60
N ASP A 540 31.17 -30.06 -16.64
CA ASP A 540 31.88 -30.65 -15.48
C ASP A 540 33.02 -29.77 -14.94
N THR A 541 33.39 -28.70 -15.65
CA THR A 541 34.57 -27.87 -15.37
C THR A 541 34.29 -26.38 -15.53
N LEU A 542 34.79 -25.58 -14.59
CA LEU A 542 34.75 -24.12 -14.62
C LEU A 542 36.10 -23.54 -15.04
N GLU A 543 36.13 -22.32 -15.58
CA GLU A 543 37.38 -21.64 -15.95
C GLU A 543 37.82 -20.60 -14.91
N ARG A 544 39.13 -20.45 -14.70
CA ARG A 544 39.71 -19.34 -13.89
C ARG A 544 39.71 -18.01 -14.66
N SER A 545 38.51 -17.56 -15.03
CA SER A 545 38.21 -16.30 -15.73
C SER A 545 37.62 -15.26 -14.78
N SER A 546 37.65 -13.98 -15.20
CA SER A 546 37.04 -12.88 -14.45
C SER A 546 35.51 -13.03 -14.37
N ALA A 547 34.86 -13.45 -15.45
CA ALA A 547 33.42 -13.67 -15.51
C ALA A 547 32.94 -14.69 -14.44
N VAL A 548 33.53 -15.89 -14.41
CA VAL A 548 33.16 -16.98 -13.47
C VAL A 548 33.38 -16.56 -12.01
N ILE A 549 34.51 -15.91 -11.70
CA ILE A 549 34.81 -15.48 -10.33
C ILE A 549 33.93 -14.29 -9.90
N SER A 550 33.53 -13.44 -10.85
CA SER A 550 32.53 -12.39 -10.59
C SER A 550 31.15 -12.99 -10.31
N SER A 551 30.76 -14.09 -10.96
CA SER A 551 29.52 -14.83 -10.64
C SER A 551 29.53 -15.39 -9.22
N PHE A 552 30.62 -16.04 -8.79
CA PHE A 552 30.77 -16.47 -7.40
C PHE A 552 30.69 -15.28 -6.42
N TYR A 553 31.29 -14.14 -6.77
CA TYR A 553 31.20 -12.93 -5.95
C TYR A 553 29.76 -12.44 -5.83
N ARG A 554 29.03 -12.31 -6.95
CA ARG A 554 27.60 -11.92 -6.97
C ARG A 554 26.76 -12.81 -6.08
N LEU A 555 26.77 -14.13 -6.32
CA LEU A 555 25.92 -15.09 -5.61
C LEU A 555 26.26 -15.22 -4.11
N VAL A 556 27.41 -14.73 -3.65
CA VAL A 556 27.73 -14.68 -2.21
C VAL A 556 27.45 -13.30 -1.60
N LYS A 557 27.79 -12.22 -2.30
CA LYS A 557 27.72 -10.85 -1.75
C LYS A 557 26.35 -10.22 -1.82
N LEU A 558 25.59 -10.46 -2.89
CA LEU A 558 24.23 -9.93 -3.02
C LEU A 558 23.28 -10.54 -1.95
N PRO A 559 23.22 -11.88 -1.74
CA PRO A 559 22.42 -12.45 -0.65
C PRO A 559 22.83 -11.92 0.73
N ARG A 560 24.14 -11.80 1.00
CA ARG A 560 24.64 -11.26 2.28
C ARG A 560 24.32 -9.78 2.50
N LEU A 561 24.29 -8.97 1.45
CA LEU A 561 23.84 -7.58 1.53
C LEU A 561 22.36 -7.49 1.95
N LEU A 562 21.56 -8.46 1.50
CA LEU A 562 20.15 -8.64 1.88
C LEU A 562 19.97 -9.48 3.17
N ASN A 563 21.02 -9.66 3.98
CA ASN A 563 21.03 -10.43 5.23
C ASN A 563 20.60 -11.92 5.12
N ILE A 564 20.69 -12.52 3.94
CA ILE A 564 20.42 -13.96 3.71
C ILE A 564 21.67 -14.73 3.30
N THR A 565 21.62 -16.07 3.41
CA THR A 565 22.73 -16.95 3.02
C THR A 565 22.83 -17.11 1.49
N PRO A 566 24.02 -17.46 0.95
CA PRO A 566 24.17 -17.70 -0.49
C PRO A 566 23.27 -18.83 -1.02
N VAL A 567 23.02 -19.86 -0.21
CA VAL A 567 22.15 -21.00 -0.57
C VAL A 567 20.69 -20.57 -0.63
N GLU A 568 20.21 -19.80 0.36
CA GLU A 568 18.87 -19.19 0.32
C GLU A 568 18.70 -18.27 -0.90
N GLY A 569 19.73 -17.52 -1.29
CA GLY A 569 19.70 -16.68 -2.50
C GLY A 569 19.51 -17.47 -3.78
N VAL A 570 20.23 -18.59 -3.96
CA VAL A 570 20.07 -19.49 -5.12
C VAL A 570 18.69 -20.14 -5.12
N LEU A 571 18.25 -20.68 -3.96
CA LEU A 571 16.94 -21.29 -3.81
C LEU A 571 15.81 -20.29 -4.10
N MET A 572 15.91 -19.07 -3.59
CA MET A 572 14.96 -17.98 -3.85
C MET A 572 14.80 -17.69 -5.34
N LEU A 573 15.90 -17.53 -6.08
CA LEU A 573 15.83 -17.31 -7.53
C LEU A 573 15.15 -18.49 -8.24
N SER A 574 15.49 -19.72 -7.85
CA SER A 574 14.88 -20.93 -8.45
C SER A 574 13.39 -21.11 -8.13
N VAL A 575 12.92 -20.69 -6.95
CA VAL A 575 11.51 -20.81 -6.52
C VAL A 575 10.64 -19.69 -7.10
N LEU A 576 11.18 -18.47 -7.26
CA LEU A 576 10.44 -17.31 -7.76
C LEU A 576 10.25 -17.35 -9.28
N GLY A 577 11.27 -17.76 -10.04
CA GLY A 577 11.22 -17.74 -11.50
C GLY A 577 12.13 -18.77 -12.19
N GLY A 578 12.50 -19.85 -11.49
CA GLY A 578 13.20 -20.99 -12.09
C GLY A 578 14.63 -20.68 -12.53
N GLU A 579 15.10 -21.47 -13.50
CA GLU A 579 16.49 -21.42 -13.98
C GLU A 579 16.84 -20.11 -14.69
N THR A 580 15.88 -19.45 -15.35
CA THR A 580 16.13 -18.18 -16.06
C THR A 580 16.52 -17.05 -15.10
N TRP A 581 15.90 -17.00 -13.92
CA TRP A 581 16.22 -16.04 -12.86
C TRP A 581 17.59 -16.29 -12.25
N LEU A 582 17.92 -17.56 -11.99
CA LEU A 582 19.23 -17.95 -11.49
C LEU A 582 20.34 -17.62 -12.50
N ASN A 583 20.12 -17.95 -13.77
CA ASN A 583 21.07 -17.67 -14.86
C ASN A 583 21.31 -16.17 -15.08
N GLY A 584 20.33 -15.31 -14.81
CA GLY A 584 20.48 -13.85 -14.90
C GLY A 584 21.51 -13.24 -13.94
N LEU A 585 21.78 -13.90 -12.79
CA LEU A 585 22.78 -13.47 -11.80
C LEU A 585 24.04 -14.36 -11.79
N ALA A 586 23.88 -15.66 -12.01
CA ALA A 586 24.97 -16.64 -12.10
C ALA A 586 25.75 -16.53 -13.43
N GLY A 587 25.11 -16.07 -14.51
CA GLY A 587 25.73 -15.81 -15.81
C GLY A 587 26.36 -14.41 -15.89
N GLN A 588 26.34 -13.82 -17.09
CA GLN A 588 26.70 -12.41 -17.32
C GLN A 588 25.46 -11.51 -17.19
N PRO A 589 25.41 -10.55 -16.25
CA PRO A 589 24.21 -9.76 -16.01
C PRO A 589 23.87 -8.83 -17.18
N ARG A 590 22.57 -8.66 -17.43
CA ARG A 590 22.01 -7.85 -18.53
C ARG A 590 20.97 -6.87 -18.00
N ILE A 591 20.97 -5.64 -18.51
CA ILE A 591 19.87 -4.68 -18.29
C ILE A 591 18.99 -4.71 -19.54
N VAL A 592 17.75 -5.17 -19.37
CA VAL A 592 16.74 -5.24 -20.42
C VAL A 592 15.92 -3.96 -20.39
N SER A 593 15.78 -3.29 -21.54
CA SER A 593 14.94 -2.09 -21.67
C SER A 593 13.47 -2.39 -21.42
N LEU A 594 12.72 -1.36 -21.05
CA LEU A 594 11.25 -1.40 -21.08
C LEU A 594 10.77 -1.75 -22.50
N VAL A 595 10.04 -2.84 -22.62
CA VAL A 595 9.30 -3.25 -23.81
C VAL A 595 7.82 -3.08 -23.49
N ASP A 596 7.08 -2.31 -24.31
CA ASP A 596 5.63 -2.17 -24.14
C ASP A 596 4.99 -3.56 -24.15
N GLU A 597 4.10 -3.86 -23.19
CA GLU A 597 3.49 -5.18 -23.04
C GLU A 597 2.73 -5.64 -24.31
N HIS A 598 2.27 -4.68 -25.10
CA HIS A 598 1.61 -4.85 -26.40
C HIS A 598 2.57 -5.26 -27.55
N SER A 599 3.88 -5.33 -27.29
CA SER A 599 4.93 -5.63 -28.29
C SER A 599 5.76 -6.86 -27.94
N ARG A 600 5.30 -7.70 -27.00
CA ARG A 600 5.93 -8.98 -26.65
C ARG A 600 5.92 -9.94 -27.85
N ASN A 601 7.10 -10.24 -28.39
CA ASN A 601 7.35 -11.46 -29.16
C ASN A 601 7.70 -12.59 -28.16
N GLU A 602 7.09 -13.75 -28.34
CA GLU A 602 7.20 -14.90 -27.42
C GLU A 602 8.68 -15.31 -27.16
N ASP A 603 9.54 -15.25 -28.19
CA ASP A 603 10.95 -15.70 -28.13
C ASP A 603 11.88 -14.85 -27.24
N THR A 604 11.44 -13.68 -26.75
CA THR A 604 12.28 -12.75 -25.93
C THR A 604 11.67 -12.36 -24.59
N ALA A 605 10.51 -12.92 -24.24
CA ALA A 605 9.70 -12.46 -23.11
C ALA A 605 10.18 -12.95 -21.71
N ASP A 606 10.94 -14.04 -21.64
CA ASP A 606 11.16 -14.81 -20.40
C ASP A 606 12.51 -14.58 -19.67
N ILE A 607 13.35 -13.65 -20.15
CA ILE A 607 14.65 -13.36 -19.52
C ILE A 607 14.58 -12.04 -18.72
N PRO A 608 14.53 -12.08 -17.37
CA PRO A 608 14.48 -10.88 -16.54
C PRO A 608 15.81 -10.13 -16.54
N GLY A 609 15.73 -8.80 -16.44
CA GLY A 609 16.91 -7.95 -16.27
C GLY A 609 17.49 -8.03 -14.86
N VAL A 610 18.80 -7.82 -14.72
CA VAL A 610 19.47 -7.84 -13.40
C VAL A 610 18.86 -6.86 -12.39
N LEU A 611 18.35 -5.71 -12.85
CA LEU A 611 17.71 -4.72 -11.98
C LEU A 611 16.39 -5.25 -11.39
N SER A 612 15.56 -5.95 -12.18
CA SER A 612 14.32 -6.54 -11.67
C SER A 612 14.59 -7.74 -10.78
N LEU A 613 15.62 -8.55 -11.07
CA LEU A 613 16.04 -9.65 -10.18
C LEU A 613 16.46 -9.16 -8.79
N ILE A 614 17.28 -8.10 -8.72
CA ILE A 614 17.73 -7.53 -7.44
C ILE A 614 16.56 -6.89 -6.68
N GLU A 615 15.68 -6.14 -7.35
CA GLU A 615 14.45 -5.61 -6.73
C GLU A 615 13.50 -6.73 -6.26
N ALA A 616 13.36 -7.82 -7.00
CA ALA A 616 12.52 -8.96 -6.62
C ALA A 616 13.07 -9.69 -5.38
N MET A 617 14.38 -10.00 -5.34
CA MET A 617 15.03 -10.56 -4.15
C MET A 617 14.87 -9.64 -2.95
N GLN A 618 15.12 -8.34 -3.12
CA GLN A 618 14.95 -7.32 -2.09
C GLN A 618 13.51 -7.29 -1.57
N ALA A 619 12.51 -7.22 -2.45
CA ALA A 619 11.10 -7.17 -2.09
C ALA A 619 10.64 -8.46 -1.39
N CYS A 620 11.16 -9.62 -1.79
CA CYS A 620 10.87 -10.90 -1.15
C CYS A 620 11.40 -10.96 0.29
N VAL A 621 12.65 -10.55 0.52
CA VAL A 621 13.23 -10.43 1.87
C VAL A 621 12.42 -9.44 2.73
N GLN A 622 12.07 -8.28 2.18
CA GLN A 622 11.31 -7.27 2.92
C GLN A 622 9.88 -7.71 3.26
N TRP A 623 9.23 -8.50 2.41
CA TRP A 623 7.95 -9.11 2.71
C TRP A 623 8.06 -10.18 3.81
N CYS A 624 9.12 -10.99 3.80
CA CYS A 624 9.42 -11.95 4.88
C CYS A 624 9.63 -11.22 6.22
N GLU A 625 10.45 -10.16 6.24
CA GLU A 625 10.67 -9.30 7.41
C GLU A 625 9.34 -8.71 7.92
N GLN A 626 8.51 -8.14 7.04
CA GLN A 626 7.22 -7.54 7.42
C GLN A 626 6.19 -8.55 7.93
N SER A 627 6.24 -9.79 7.45
CA SER A 627 5.34 -10.87 7.83
C SER A 627 5.86 -11.67 9.04
N ASN A 628 7.01 -11.30 9.60
CA ASN A 628 7.69 -12.01 10.69
C ASN A 628 8.00 -13.48 10.37
N ILE A 629 8.40 -13.75 9.12
CA ILE A 629 8.72 -15.08 8.60
C ILE A 629 10.20 -15.12 8.21
N SER A 630 10.91 -16.21 8.49
CA SER A 630 12.28 -16.37 7.99
C SER A 630 12.28 -16.78 6.51
N VAL A 631 13.21 -16.24 5.74
CA VAL A 631 13.34 -16.55 4.31
C VAL A 631 13.55 -18.05 4.08
N LEU A 632 14.35 -18.70 4.93
CA LEU A 632 14.55 -20.16 4.89
C LEU A 632 13.23 -20.93 5.05
N TRP A 633 12.40 -20.56 6.04
CA TRP A 633 11.12 -21.23 6.28
C TRP A 633 10.20 -21.08 5.07
N MET A 634 10.12 -19.88 4.48
CA MET A 634 9.32 -19.62 3.29
C MET A 634 9.76 -20.52 2.12
N LEU A 635 11.07 -20.60 1.85
CA LEU A 635 11.60 -21.43 0.76
C LEU A 635 11.33 -22.92 0.99
N GLN A 636 11.46 -23.42 2.23
CA GLN A 636 11.14 -24.80 2.61
C GLN A 636 9.66 -25.14 2.45
N HIS A 637 8.76 -24.19 2.73
CA HIS A 637 7.31 -24.42 2.70
C HIS A 637 6.67 -24.23 1.32
N VAL A 638 7.30 -23.49 0.43
CA VAL A 638 6.87 -23.35 -0.97
C VAL A 638 7.52 -24.39 -1.89
N SER A 639 8.74 -24.83 -1.59
CA SER A 639 9.36 -25.95 -2.33
C SER A 639 8.62 -27.27 -2.10
N ALA A 640 8.68 -28.18 -3.08
CA ALA A 640 8.19 -29.54 -2.89
C ALA A 640 8.96 -30.22 -1.74
N PRO A 641 8.27 -30.89 -0.79
CA PRO A 641 8.94 -31.51 0.35
C PRO A 641 9.99 -32.53 -0.10
N LEU A 642 11.12 -32.58 0.61
CA LEU A 642 12.15 -33.59 0.34
C LEU A 642 11.55 -34.99 0.41
N ARG A 643 11.84 -35.82 -0.59
CA ARG A 643 11.38 -37.22 -0.61
C ARG A 643 11.98 -37.99 0.57
N LEU A 644 11.16 -38.23 1.58
CA LEU A 644 11.52 -39.04 2.74
C LEU A 644 11.52 -40.52 2.35
N SER A 645 12.56 -41.25 2.76
CA SER A 645 12.71 -42.69 2.51
C SER A 645 12.46 -43.55 3.75
N GLU A 646 12.36 -42.93 4.93
CA GLU A 646 12.18 -43.60 6.22
C GLU A 646 11.06 -42.91 7.01
N PHE A 647 10.29 -43.69 7.77
CA PHE A 647 9.24 -43.19 8.67
C PHE A 647 9.86 -42.70 9.98
N SER A 648 9.38 -41.56 10.47
CA SER A 648 9.65 -41.10 11.82
C SER A 648 8.87 -41.90 12.87
N GLN A 649 9.30 -41.81 14.13
CA GLN A 649 8.57 -42.43 15.25
C GLN A 649 7.13 -41.89 15.38
N GLN A 650 6.92 -40.60 15.09
CA GLN A 650 5.59 -39.98 15.12
C GLN A 650 4.63 -40.56 14.08
N ASP A 651 5.14 -41.01 12.92
CA ASP A 651 4.32 -41.62 11.87
C ASP A 651 3.82 -43.00 12.35
N GLN A 652 4.68 -43.77 13.01
CA GLN A 652 4.34 -45.08 13.58
C GLN A 652 3.28 -44.96 14.68
N GLU A 653 3.47 -44.02 15.62
CA GLU A 653 2.50 -43.75 16.70
C GLU A 653 1.12 -43.31 16.15
N PHE A 654 1.10 -42.57 15.02
CA PHE A 654 -0.13 -42.19 14.32
C PHE A 654 -0.82 -43.40 13.66
N PHE A 655 -0.08 -44.27 12.98
CA PHE A 655 -0.65 -45.48 12.36
C PHE A 655 -1.21 -46.47 13.39
N ASP A 656 -0.51 -46.70 14.50
CA ASP A 656 -0.98 -47.57 15.59
C ASP A 656 -2.28 -47.03 16.22
N LYS A 657 -2.36 -45.70 16.41
CA LYS A 657 -3.56 -45.04 16.95
C LYS A 657 -4.76 -45.14 16.00
N ILE A 658 -4.56 -44.99 14.68
CA ILE A 658 -5.65 -45.19 13.72
C ILE A 658 -6.03 -46.67 13.64
N GLY A 659 -5.06 -47.60 13.49
CA GLY A 659 -5.31 -49.03 13.34
C GLY A 659 -6.12 -49.64 14.50
N THR A 660 -5.84 -49.19 15.73
CA THR A 660 -6.59 -49.63 16.93
C THR A 660 -8.02 -49.11 16.97
N LEU A 661 -8.25 -47.83 16.63
CA LEU A 661 -9.56 -47.18 16.75
C LEU A 661 -10.47 -47.36 15.51
N LEU A 662 -9.89 -47.62 14.34
CA LEU A 662 -10.62 -47.75 13.08
C LEU A 662 -11.63 -48.91 13.10
N ASN A 663 -11.29 -50.01 13.78
CA ASN A 663 -12.18 -51.17 13.89
C ASN A 663 -13.52 -50.87 14.61
N SER A 664 -13.58 -49.84 15.46
CA SER A 664 -14.82 -49.36 16.07
C SER A 664 -15.58 -48.32 15.24
N ALA A 665 -14.95 -47.68 14.26
CA ALA A 665 -15.55 -46.62 13.43
C ALA A 665 -16.02 -47.13 12.04
N ARG A 666 -15.59 -48.32 11.61
CA ARG A 666 -16.03 -48.94 10.35
C ARG A 666 -17.51 -49.32 10.40
N LEU A 667 -18.21 -49.12 9.28
CA LEU A 667 -19.55 -49.68 9.09
C LEU A 667 -19.45 -51.20 9.04
N SER A 668 -20.30 -51.91 9.79
CA SER A 668 -20.32 -53.37 9.84
C SER A 668 -21.75 -53.89 9.78
N ASN A 669 -21.93 -55.14 9.35
CA ASN A 669 -23.26 -55.77 9.37
C ASN A 669 -23.83 -55.85 10.80
N ASN A 670 -22.95 -55.91 11.83
CA ASN A 670 -23.36 -55.86 13.23
C ASN A 670 -23.91 -54.47 13.63
N SER A 671 -23.43 -53.39 13.01
CA SER A 671 -23.94 -52.02 13.23
C SER A 671 -25.42 -51.92 12.84
N PHE A 672 -25.82 -52.55 11.73
CA PHE A 672 -27.21 -52.62 11.29
C PHE A 672 -28.06 -53.55 12.16
N LEU A 673 -27.53 -54.71 12.59
CA LEU A 673 -28.24 -55.62 13.50
C LEU A 673 -28.57 -54.97 14.85
N VAL A 674 -27.64 -54.19 15.42
CA VAL A 674 -27.86 -53.45 16.68
C VAL A 674 -28.92 -52.35 16.53
N ALA A 675 -29.04 -51.74 15.34
CA ALA A 675 -30.08 -50.78 15.02
C ALA A 675 -31.46 -51.41 14.70
N GLY A 676 -31.61 -52.73 14.81
CA GLY A 676 -32.86 -53.45 14.58
C GLY A 676 -33.17 -53.79 13.12
N ILE A 677 -32.20 -53.63 12.22
CA ILE A 677 -32.34 -54.01 10.81
C ILE A 677 -32.03 -55.52 10.67
N PRO A 678 -32.90 -56.32 10.03
CA PRO A 678 -32.66 -57.75 9.85
C PRO A 678 -31.48 -58.04 8.89
N PRO A 679 -30.87 -59.23 8.94
CA PRO A 679 -29.83 -59.63 7.98
C PRO A 679 -30.41 -59.81 6.56
N ALA A 680 -29.65 -59.42 5.52
CA ALA A 680 -30.06 -59.42 4.10
C ALA A 680 -30.07 -60.81 3.41
N GLY A 681 -30.59 -61.82 4.08
CA GLY A 681 -30.77 -63.17 3.51
C GLY A 681 -29.44 -63.86 3.19
N GLU A 682 -29.20 -64.13 1.90
CA GLU A 682 -27.92 -64.70 1.40
C GLU A 682 -26.87 -63.63 1.03
N SER A 683 -27.22 -62.34 1.12
CA SER A 683 -26.33 -61.21 0.79
C SER A 683 -25.83 -60.50 2.05
N ASP A 684 -24.58 -60.00 2.04
CA ASP A 684 -24.11 -59.08 3.07
C ASP A 684 -24.50 -57.62 2.74
N TRP A 685 -24.88 -56.85 3.77
CA TRP A 685 -25.28 -55.44 3.58
C TRP A 685 -24.15 -54.58 3.01
N LEU A 686 -22.90 -54.83 3.40
CA LEU A 686 -21.73 -54.14 2.85
C LEU A 686 -21.50 -54.40 1.36
N ASP A 687 -21.76 -55.62 0.88
CA ASP A 687 -21.62 -55.95 -0.55
C ASP A 687 -22.66 -55.16 -1.36
N LEU A 688 -23.92 -55.13 -0.93
CA LEU A 688 -24.97 -54.33 -1.58
C LEU A 688 -24.65 -52.82 -1.63
N LEU A 689 -23.99 -52.27 -0.59
CA LEU A 689 -23.64 -50.84 -0.53
C LEU A 689 -22.36 -50.48 -1.31
N SER A 690 -21.54 -51.48 -1.64
CA SER A 690 -20.27 -51.32 -2.39
C SER A 690 -20.39 -51.63 -3.89
N ILE A 691 -21.49 -52.25 -4.34
CA ILE A 691 -21.75 -52.54 -5.75
C ILE A 691 -22.28 -51.29 -6.48
N GLU A 692 -21.73 -51.00 -7.66
CA GLU A 692 -22.24 -49.99 -8.59
C GLU A 692 -23.44 -50.54 -9.39
N SER A 693 -24.56 -49.81 -9.41
CA SER A 693 -25.84 -50.36 -9.89
C SER A 693 -26.70 -49.31 -10.59
N LYS A 694 -26.93 -49.45 -11.91
CA LYS A 694 -27.86 -48.62 -12.71
C LYS A 694 -27.87 -47.13 -12.29
N GLU A 695 -26.80 -46.41 -12.61
CA GLU A 695 -26.65 -44.96 -12.35
C GLU A 695 -26.45 -44.57 -10.86
N LEU A 696 -26.60 -45.49 -9.91
CA LEU A 696 -26.30 -45.26 -8.49
C LEU A 696 -24.89 -45.78 -8.10
N ALA A 697 -23.97 -44.85 -7.87
CA ALA A 697 -22.62 -45.08 -7.37
C ALA A 697 -22.59 -45.81 -5.99
N PRO A 698 -21.49 -46.48 -5.63
CA PRO A 698 -21.32 -47.05 -4.29
C PRO A 698 -21.18 -45.96 -3.22
N VAL A 699 -21.60 -46.26 -1.99
CA VAL A 699 -21.52 -45.33 -0.84
C VAL A 699 -20.46 -45.77 0.17
N VAL A 700 -20.09 -47.05 0.16
CA VAL A 700 -19.15 -47.65 1.12
C VAL A 700 -18.21 -48.60 0.37
N ASP A 701 -16.94 -48.64 0.76
CA ASP A 701 -15.98 -49.65 0.29
C ASP A 701 -16.28 -51.02 0.90
N VAL A 702 -15.73 -52.10 0.30
CA VAL A 702 -15.82 -53.48 0.81
C VAL A 702 -15.35 -53.59 2.28
N ASN A 703 -14.47 -52.69 2.71
CA ASN A 703 -13.98 -52.61 4.09
C ASN A 703 -14.92 -51.86 5.06
N GLY A 704 -16.08 -51.34 4.67
CA GLY A 704 -16.94 -50.57 5.57
C GLY A 704 -16.50 -49.11 5.80
N LEU A 705 -15.62 -48.59 4.93
CA LEU A 705 -15.21 -47.19 4.91
C LEU A 705 -16.16 -46.39 4.01
N VAL A 706 -16.67 -45.25 4.48
CA VAL A 706 -17.62 -44.42 3.71
C VAL A 706 -16.88 -43.67 2.62
N LEU A 707 -17.38 -43.72 1.38
CA LEU A 707 -16.77 -43.06 0.22
C LEU A 707 -17.04 -41.54 0.26
N ALA A 708 -16.04 -40.76 -0.12
CA ALA A 708 -16.15 -39.31 -0.23
C ALA A 708 -16.72 -38.91 -1.61
N THR A 709 -17.99 -38.50 -1.64
CA THR A 709 -18.63 -37.92 -2.84
C THR A 709 -18.67 -36.40 -2.76
N ALA A 710 -18.32 -35.73 -3.87
CA ALA A 710 -18.28 -34.28 -3.98
C ALA A 710 -19.67 -33.71 -4.32
N MET A 711 -20.59 -33.77 -3.35
CA MET A 711 -21.98 -33.31 -3.47
C MET A 711 -22.33 -32.41 -2.28
N THR A 712 -23.38 -31.58 -2.40
CA THR A 712 -23.86 -30.80 -1.25
C THR A 712 -24.42 -31.72 -0.16
N PRO A 713 -24.54 -31.28 1.11
CA PRO A 713 -25.14 -32.11 2.15
C PRO A 713 -26.57 -32.57 1.82
N GLU A 714 -27.36 -31.72 1.18
CA GLU A 714 -28.75 -32.02 0.78
C GLU A 714 -28.78 -33.06 -0.35
N ASP A 715 -27.98 -32.86 -1.40
CA ASP A 715 -27.85 -33.81 -2.51
C ASP A 715 -27.29 -35.16 -2.04
N TYR A 716 -26.31 -35.15 -1.12
CA TYR A 716 -25.75 -36.35 -0.53
C TYR A 716 -26.80 -37.14 0.25
N LEU A 717 -27.64 -36.46 1.05
CA LEU A 717 -28.72 -37.12 1.79
C LEU A 717 -29.76 -37.73 0.85
N ALA A 718 -30.13 -37.03 -0.22
CA ALA A 718 -31.03 -37.55 -1.25
C ALA A 718 -30.43 -38.79 -1.96
N PHE A 719 -29.19 -38.69 -2.43
CA PHE A 719 -28.46 -39.77 -3.09
C PHE A 719 -28.26 -41.00 -2.18
N ALA A 720 -27.81 -40.78 -0.94
CA ALA A 720 -27.61 -41.86 0.02
C ALA A 720 -28.92 -42.56 0.37
N ARG A 721 -30.02 -41.81 0.53
CA ARG A 721 -31.36 -42.38 0.70
C ARG A 721 -31.76 -43.25 -0.47
N GLU A 722 -31.60 -42.78 -1.71
CA GLU A 722 -31.96 -43.53 -2.91
C GLU A 722 -31.18 -44.85 -3.03
N LYS A 723 -29.86 -44.82 -2.74
CA LYS A 723 -29.04 -46.05 -2.68
C LYS A 723 -29.48 -47.00 -1.57
N LEU A 724 -29.87 -46.48 -0.40
CA LEU A 724 -30.33 -47.29 0.72
C LEU A 724 -31.71 -47.92 0.46
N GLU A 725 -32.65 -47.18 -0.13
CA GLU A 725 -33.94 -47.74 -0.57
C GLU A 725 -33.73 -48.83 -1.64
N TRP A 726 -32.76 -48.65 -2.55
CA TRP A 726 -32.36 -49.70 -3.49
C TRP A 726 -31.76 -50.93 -2.76
N ALA A 727 -30.87 -50.74 -1.79
CA ALA A 727 -30.25 -51.84 -1.05
C ALA A 727 -31.30 -52.64 -0.26
N VAL A 728 -32.26 -51.97 0.38
CA VAL A 728 -33.38 -52.60 1.11
C VAL A 728 -34.26 -53.43 0.15
N ARG A 729 -34.63 -52.89 -1.01
CA ARG A 729 -35.44 -53.61 -2.03
C ARG A 729 -34.77 -54.86 -2.61
N ASN A 730 -33.44 -54.96 -2.57
CA ASN A 730 -32.69 -56.12 -3.11
C ASN A 730 -32.21 -57.08 -2.01
N GLY A 731 -32.05 -56.61 -0.77
CA GLY A 731 -31.61 -57.42 0.37
C GLY A 731 -32.74 -58.07 1.18
N LEU A 732 -33.97 -57.56 1.10
CA LEU A 732 -35.13 -58.04 1.87
C LEU A 732 -36.39 -58.12 0.99
N ASP A 733 -37.17 -59.19 1.17
CA ASP A 733 -38.48 -59.39 0.50
C ASP A 733 -39.61 -58.87 1.43
N ILE A 734 -39.96 -57.59 1.29
CA ILE A 734 -40.84 -56.83 2.20
C ILE A 734 -41.73 -55.83 1.44
N GLU A 735 -42.84 -55.42 2.07
CA GLU A 735 -43.78 -54.45 1.49
C GLU A 735 -43.18 -53.05 1.33
N GLU A 736 -43.50 -52.38 0.21
CA GLU A 736 -43.00 -51.04 -0.16
C GLU A 736 -43.26 -49.96 0.92
N THR A 737 -44.28 -50.16 1.77
CA THR A 737 -44.62 -49.29 2.91
C THR A 737 -43.55 -49.27 4.00
N GLN A 738 -42.74 -50.32 4.11
CA GLN A 738 -41.68 -50.46 5.13
C GLN A 738 -40.30 -50.08 4.61
N VAL A 739 -40.09 -50.05 3.28
CA VAL A 739 -38.80 -49.76 2.63
C VAL A 739 -38.25 -48.40 3.06
N SER A 740 -39.05 -47.33 2.96
CA SER A 740 -38.57 -45.98 3.31
C SER A 740 -38.30 -45.84 4.81
N GLY A 741 -39.06 -46.53 5.67
CA GLY A 741 -38.82 -46.55 7.12
C GLY A 741 -37.51 -47.25 7.52
N LEU A 742 -37.18 -48.37 6.88
CA LEU A 742 -35.89 -49.06 7.09
C LEU A 742 -34.72 -48.30 6.47
N ALA A 743 -34.91 -47.67 5.31
CA ALA A 743 -33.88 -46.85 4.67
C ALA A 743 -33.49 -45.63 5.53
N GLU A 744 -34.45 -44.97 6.21
CA GLU A 744 -34.16 -43.92 7.18
C GLU A 744 -33.32 -44.42 8.36
N ILE A 745 -33.64 -45.60 8.91
CA ILE A 745 -32.84 -46.19 10.00
C ILE A 745 -31.42 -46.51 9.50
N MET A 746 -31.28 -47.11 8.32
CA MET A 746 -29.96 -47.35 7.72
C MET A 746 -29.21 -46.04 7.43
N LEU A 747 -29.89 -44.97 7.03
CA LEU A 747 -29.29 -43.66 6.78
C LEU A 747 -28.72 -43.08 8.09
N THR A 748 -29.45 -43.17 9.20
CA THR A 748 -28.91 -42.72 10.50
C THR A 748 -27.66 -43.51 10.93
N VAL A 749 -27.63 -44.83 10.72
CA VAL A 749 -26.43 -45.66 11.03
C VAL A 749 -25.27 -45.32 10.10
N LEU A 750 -25.52 -45.05 8.82
CA LEU A 750 -24.51 -44.67 7.84
C LEU A 750 -23.91 -43.29 8.14
N LEU A 751 -24.74 -42.33 8.54
CA LEU A 751 -24.28 -41.00 8.98
C LEU A 751 -23.47 -41.12 10.28
N GLN A 752 -23.91 -41.90 11.27
CA GLN A 752 -23.14 -42.16 12.49
C GLN A 752 -21.76 -42.79 12.20
N ALA A 753 -21.68 -43.76 11.28
CA ALA A 753 -20.41 -44.36 10.87
C ALA A 753 -19.51 -43.35 10.14
N ARG A 754 -20.08 -42.51 9.27
CA ARG A 754 -19.36 -41.40 8.60
C ARG A 754 -18.80 -40.41 9.62
N ASP A 755 -19.61 -39.96 10.57
CA ASP A 755 -19.22 -39.00 11.60
C ASP A 755 -18.16 -39.58 12.55
N ALA A 756 -18.23 -40.89 12.84
CA ALA A 756 -17.19 -41.59 13.60
C ALA A 756 -15.85 -41.66 12.84
N GLN A 757 -15.87 -41.96 11.53
CA GLN A 757 -14.67 -41.99 10.68
C GLN A 757 -14.05 -40.60 10.52
N VAL A 758 -14.87 -39.57 10.31
CA VAL A 758 -14.42 -38.16 10.27
C VAL A 758 -13.84 -37.75 11.62
N SER A 759 -14.51 -38.07 12.75
CA SER A 759 -14.01 -37.73 14.09
C SER A 759 -12.69 -38.41 14.42
N LEU A 760 -12.51 -39.68 14.03
CA LEU A 760 -11.25 -40.40 14.20
C LEU A 760 -10.10 -39.74 13.45
N VAL A 761 -10.28 -39.40 12.16
CA VAL A 761 -9.25 -38.71 11.37
C VAL A 761 -9.00 -37.31 11.93
N ARG A 762 -10.06 -36.58 12.30
CA ARG A 762 -9.96 -35.25 12.91
C ARG A 762 -9.07 -35.25 14.16
N GLU A 763 -9.33 -36.14 15.11
CA GLU A 763 -8.60 -36.21 16.38
C GLU A 763 -7.20 -36.83 16.27
N SER A 764 -6.99 -37.76 15.34
CA SER A 764 -5.67 -38.35 15.11
C SER A 764 -4.74 -37.39 14.36
N LEU A 765 -5.25 -36.74 13.31
CA LEU A 765 -4.48 -35.80 12.49
C LEU A 765 -4.21 -34.48 13.24
N ALA A 766 -5.16 -33.97 14.03
CA ALA A 766 -4.95 -32.82 14.91
C ALA A 766 -3.76 -33.02 15.87
N VAL A 767 -3.69 -34.19 16.53
CA VAL A 767 -2.58 -34.52 17.45
C VAL A 767 -1.27 -34.73 16.69
N TYR A 768 -1.30 -35.37 15.52
CA TYR A 768 -0.11 -35.64 14.72
C TYR A 768 0.51 -34.38 14.11
N ALA A 769 -0.32 -33.43 13.65
CA ALA A 769 0.12 -32.21 12.98
C ALA A 769 0.15 -30.97 13.90
N GLY A 770 -0.28 -31.09 15.17
CA GLY A 770 -0.22 -30.01 16.16
C GLY A 770 -1.24 -28.89 15.98
N ILE A 771 -2.38 -29.16 15.33
CA ILE A 771 -3.40 -28.17 14.95
C ILE A 771 -4.76 -28.45 15.61
N GLU A 772 -5.67 -27.47 15.55
CA GLU A 772 -7.04 -27.64 16.05
C GLU A 772 -7.83 -28.65 15.21
N GLY A 773 -8.80 -29.33 15.86
CA GLY A 773 -9.62 -30.35 15.22
C GLY A 773 -10.34 -29.87 13.96
N GLU A 774 -10.96 -28.69 13.96
CA GLU A 774 -11.68 -28.21 12.77
C GLU A 774 -10.75 -27.96 11.57
N LEU A 775 -9.52 -27.50 11.83
CA LEU A 775 -8.50 -27.27 10.81
C LEU A 775 -7.96 -28.59 10.23
N ALA A 776 -7.93 -29.68 11.00
CA ALA A 776 -7.38 -30.96 10.56
C ALA A 776 -8.04 -31.52 9.28
N ILE A 777 -9.37 -31.42 9.17
CA ILE A 777 -10.10 -31.87 7.97
C ILE A 777 -9.93 -30.87 6.80
N LEU A 778 -9.88 -29.56 7.10
CA LEU A 778 -9.66 -28.54 6.07
C LEU A 778 -8.26 -28.64 5.45
N VAL A 779 -7.23 -28.91 6.26
CA VAL A 779 -5.86 -29.17 5.79
C VAL A 779 -5.80 -30.44 4.94
N LEU A 780 -6.48 -31.52 5.34
CA LEU A 780 -6.53 -32.75 4.54
C LEU A 780 -7.17 -32.50 3.17
N ASN A 781 -8.30 -31.79 3.13
CA ASN A 781 -8.96 -31.37 1.89
C ASN A 781 -8.06 -30.46 1.02
N TRP A 782 -7.20 -29.63 1.63
CA TRP A 782 -6.26 -28.77 0.90
C TRP A 782 -5.10 -29.54 0.22
N VAL A 783 -4.94 -30.83 0.51
CA VAL A 783 -3.92 -31.71 -0.13
C VAL A 783 -4.57 -32.67 -1.15
N ASP A 784 -5.80 -32.40 -1.59
CA ASP A 784 -6.62 -33.30 -2.44
C ASP A 784 -6.84 -34.70 -1.84
N ALA A 785 -6.80 -34.78 -0.51
CA ALA A 785 -7.00 -36.02 0.22
C ALA A 785 -8.35 -36.03 0.94
N SER A 786 -9.04 -37.16 0.84
CA SER A 786 -10.25 -37.45 1.60
C SER A 786 -9.95 -38.33 2.81
N VAL A 787 -10.81 -38.22 3.83
CA VAL A 787 -10.86 -39.12 5.00
C VAL A 787 -10.81 -40.60 4.56
N TYR A 788 -11.53 -40.94 3.49
CA TYR A 788 -11.53 -42.28 2.89
C TYR A 788 -10.15 -42.71 2.37
N GLN A 789 -9.50 -41.90 1.54
CA GLN A 789 -8.19 -42.24 0.96
C GLN A 789 -7.12 -42.43 2.04
N LEU A 790 -7.09 -41.55 3.04
CA LEU A 790 -6.16 -41.66 4.17
C LEU A 790 -6.40 -42.94 4.97
N LEU A 791 -7.65 -43.21 5.38
CA LEU A 791 -7.98 -44.42 6.14
C LEU A 791 -7.69 -45.69 5.36
N ARG A 792 -7.94 -45.71 4.05
CA ARG A 792 -7.61 -46.85 3.18
C ARG A 792 -6.11 -47.10 3.09
N GLN A 793 -5.29 -46.06 2.86
CA GLN A 793 -3.83 -46.22 2.80
C GLN A 793 -3.23 -46.69 4.14
N VAL A 794 -3.77 -46.24 5.28
CA VAL A 794 -3.37 -46.71 6.61
C VAL A 794 -3.88 -48.12 6.89
N TYR A 795 -5.06 -48.49 6.41
CA TYR A 795 -5.61 -49.84 6.55
C TYR A 795 -4.82 -50.88 5.74
N ASP A 796 -4.55 -50.61 4.45
CA ASP A 796 -3.75 -51.48 3.59
C ASP A 796 -2.34 -51.73 4.18
N ARG A 797 -1.80 -50.73 4.87
CA ARG A 797 -0.53 -50.79 5.62
C ARG A 797 -0.61 -51.63 6.90
N THR A 798 -1.65 -51.46 7.71
CA THR A 798 -1.79 -52.15 9.00
C THR A 798 -2.30 -53.60 8.86
N ALA A 799 -2.95 -53.92 7.74
CA ALA A 799 -3.36 -55.29 7.40
C ALA A 799 -2.22 -56.16 6.82
N LEU A 800 -1.13 -55.55 6.34
CA LEU A 800 0.09 -56.24 5.91
C LEU A 800 1.04 -56.41 7.11
N GLU A 801 1.15 -57.64 7.63
CA GLU A 801 1.99 -57.90 8.81
C GLU A 801 3.50 -57.65 8.57
N SER A 802 4.13 -57.11 9.62
CA SER A 802 5.57 -56.89 9.85
C SER A 802 6.25 -55.71 9.11
N PRO A 803 7.10 -54.94 9.82
CA PRO A 803 7.88 -53.87 9.21
C PRO A 803 8.96 -54.46 8.29
N ALA A 804 8.89 -54.13 7.00
CA ALA A 804 9.92 -54.52 6.04
C ALA A 804 11.24 -53.82 6.33
N THR A 805 12.12 -54.49 7.08
CA THR A 805 13.54 -54.13 7.19
C THR A 805 14.17 -54.04 5.80
N GLU A 806 14.90 -52.94 5.56
CA GLU A 806 15.74 -52.68 4.38
C GLU A 806 15.00 -52.63 3.02
N ARG A 807 14.19 -51.58 2.81
CA ARG A 807 13.90 -51.12 1.44
C ARG A 807 15.18 -50.60 0.78
N ARG A 808 15.40 -50.96 -0.48
CA ARG A 808 16.55 -50.46 -1.27
C ARG A 808 16.27 -49.04 -1.77
N ARG A 809 17.32 -48.23 -1.93
CA ARG A 809 17.26 -46.81 -2.37
C ARG A 809 16.61 -46.56 -3.75
N ASP A 810 16.26 -47.61 -4.49
CA ASP A 810 15.72 -47.54 -5.85
C ASP A 810 14.22 -47.93 -5.96
N GLU A 811 13.53 -48.16 -4.84
CA GLU A 811 12.06 -48.34 -4.83
C GLU A 811 11.32 -46.99 -4.93
N PRO A 812 10.14 -46.92 -5.58
CA PRO A 812 9.32 -45.71 -5.60
C PRO A 812 8.93 -45.30 -4.18
N SER A 813 8.91 -43.98 -3.94
CA SER A 813 8.50 -43.40 -2.66
C SER A 813 7.07 -43.82 -2.29
N ASP A 814 6.84 -43.96 -0.99
CA ASP A 814 5.53 -44.33 -0.47
C ASP A 814 4.58 -43.13 -0.55
N SER A 815 3.47 -43.26 -1.28
CA SER A 815 2.51 -42.16 -1.47
C SER A 815 1.95 -41.62 -0.15
N LEU A 816 1.86 -42.47 0.88
CA LEU A 816 1.45 -42.08 2.23
C LEU A 816 2.48 -41.19 2.93
N LEU A 817 3.79 -41.40 2.72
CA LEU A 817 4.85 -40.52 3.25
C LEU A 817 4.83 -39.15 2.55
N GLU A 818 4.62 -39.13 1.23
CA GLU A 818 4.51 -37.88 0.47
C GLU A 818 3.27 -37.09 0.92
N LEU A 819 2.11 -37.75 1.05
CA LEU A 819 0.88 -37.16 1.57
C LEU A 819 1.08 -36.57 2.98
N LEU A 820 1.65 -37.35 3.90
CA LEU A 820 1.88 -36.93 5.28
C LEU A 820 2.92 -35.80 5.41
N ALA A 821 3.92 -35.75 4.52
CA ALA A 821 4.87 -34.65 4.47
C ALA A 821 4.21 -33.35 4.01
N VAL A 822 3.34 -33.40 2.98
CA VAL A 822 2.58 -32.22 2.54
C VAL A 822 1.56 -31.78 3.60
N VAL A 823 0.88 -32.71 4.27
CA VAL A 823 -0.04 -32.41 5.39
C VAL A 823 0.70 -31.70 6.53
N ARG A 824 1.90 -32.16 6.93
CA ARG A 824 2.76 -31.45 7.90
C ARG A 824 3.10 -30.04 7.41
N GLN A 825 3.59 -29.90 6.17
CA GLN A 825 3.96 -28.61 5.58
C GLN A 825 2.77 -27.62 5.58
N ARG A 826 1.55 -28.06 5.26
CA ARG A 826 0.34 -27.20 5.32
C ARG A 826 -0.08 -26.88 6.75
N ALA A 827 0.01 -27.84 7.67
CA ALA A 827 -0.29 -27.61 9.09
C ALA A 827 0.68 -26.61 9.74
N GLU A 828 1.97 -26.68 9.42
CA GLU A 828 2.98 -25.70 9.85
C GLU A 828 2.69 -24.29 9.29
N VAL A 829 2.25 -24.16 8.02
CA VAL A 829 1.77 -22.88 7.46
C VAL A 829 0.56 -22.34 8.22
N VAL A 830 -0.45 -23.19 8.47
CA VAL A 830 -1.65 -22.80 9.23
C VAL A 830 -1.30 -22.34 10.64
N SER A 831 -0.41 -23.06 11.33
CA SER A 831 0.03 -22.72 12.69
C SER A 831 0.94 -21.49 12.75
N MET A 832 1.82 -21.28 11.77
CA MET A 832 2.76 -20.15 11.74
C MET A 832 2.04 -18.83 11.43
N LEU A 833 1.05 -18.87 10.55
CA LEU A 833 0.25 -17.70 10.17
C LEU A 833 -0.97 -17.47 11.08
N GLY A 834 -1.36 -18.45 11.89
CA GLY A 834 -2.54 -18.38 12.75
C GLY A 834 -3.87 -18.39 11.97
N LEU A 835 -3.96 -19.17 10.88
CA LEU A 835 -5.12 -19.14 9.99
C LEU A 835 -6.38 -19.71 10.66
N SER A 836 -7.49 -18.95 10.62
CA SER A 836 -8.79 -19.40 11.13
C SER A 836 -9.46 -20.43 10.22
N ALA A 837 -10.31 -21.30 10.79
CA ALA A 837 -11.03 -22.31 10.03
C ALA A 837 -11.99 -21.70 8.99
N VAL A 838 -12.51 -20.49 9.25
CA VAL A 838 -13.33 -19.72 8.30
C VAL A 838 -12.50 -19.31 7.08
N LEU A 839 -11.30 -18.74 7.30
CA LEU A 839 -10.40 -18.34 6.21
C LEU A 839 -10.03 -19.51 5.28
N VAL A 840 -9.64 -20.65 5.86
CA VAL A 840 -9.23 -21.83 5.07
C VAL A 840 -10.42 -22.43 4.30
N ARG A 841 -11.63 -22.42 4.88
CA ARG A 841 -12.86 -22.82 4.18
C ARG A 841 -13.14 -21.87 3.00
N ASP A 842 -13.18 -20.56 3.25
CA ASP A 842 -13.44 -19.55 2.22
C ASP A 842 -12.45 -19.64 1.07
N TYR A 843 -11.17 -19.88 1.36
CA TYR A 843 -10.14 -20.12 0.35
C TYR A 843 -10.42 -21.36 -0.52
N LEU A 844 -10.79 -22.50 0.09
CA LEU A 844 -11.07 -23.74 -0.63
C LEU A 844 -12.38 -23.69 -1.43
N ASP A 845 -13.38 -22.96 -0.93
CA ASP A 845 -14.72 -22.87 -1.51
C ASP A 845 -14.77 -21.89 -2.71
N TYR A 846 -14.17 -20.70 -2.59
CA TYR A 846 -14.17 -19.69 -3.67
C TYR A 846 -12.86 -18.92 -3.81
N GLY A 847 -12.15 -18.66 -2.70
CA GLY A 847 -11.02 -17.73 -2.67
C GLY A 847 -9.89 -18.11 -3.63
N TYR A 848 -9.59 -19.40 -3.78
CA TYR A 848 -8.55 -19.86 -4.70
C TYR A 848 -8.71 -19.31 -6.14
N GLY A 849 -9.93 -19.32 -6.68
CA GLY A 849 -10.19 -18.90 -8.07
C GLY A 849 -10.39 -17.40 -8.28
N VAL A 850 -10.35 -16.62 -7.19
CA VAL A 850 -10.87 -15.23 -7.15
C VAL A 850 -9.91 -14.26 -6.47
N TRP A 851 -9.22 -14.69 -5.42
CA TRP A 851 -8.26 -13.90 -4.66
C TRP A 851 -6.87 -13.85 -5.30
N VAL A 852 -6.52 -14.87 -6.08
CA VAL A 852 -5.26 -15.01 -6.83
C VAL A 852 -5.56 -14.81 -8.31
N ASP A 853 -4.67 -14.09 -9.01
CA ASP A 853 -4.92 -13.53 -10.34
C ASP A 853 -5.46 -14.51 -11.40
N GLN A 854 -6.55 -14.11 -12.06
CA GLN A 854 -7.41 -14.95 -12.90
C GLN A 854 -6.71 -15.48 -14.15
N VAL A 855 -5.62 -14.84 -14.59
CA VAL A 855 -4.92 -15.13 -15.85
C VAL A 855 -4.30 -16.54 -15.88
N THR A 856 -4.10 -17.17 -14.71
CA THR A 856 -3.31 -18.42 -14.59
C THR A 856 -4.15 -19.71 -14.44
N ILE A 857 -5.45 -19.60 -14.11
CA ILE A 857 -6.22 -20.74 -13.59
C ILE A 857 -7.06 -21.38 -14.71
N ILE A 858 -6.44 -22.31 -15.45
CA ILE A 858 -7.11 -23.14 -16.46
C ILE A 858 -7.58 -24.49 -15.88
N ASP A 859 -6.98 -24.94 -14.76
CA ASP A 859 -7.23 -26.26 -14.16
C ASP A 859 -7.62 -26.15 -12.67
N PRO A 860 -8.79 -26.69 -12.26
CA PRO A 860 -9.20 -26.79 -10.85
C PRO A 860 -8.24 -27.55 -9.93
N SER A 861 -7.36 -28.42 -10.46
CA SER A 861 -6.39 -29.20 -9.68
C SER A 861 -5.31 -28.33 -9.03
N GLN A 862 -5.04 -27.14 -9.57
CA GLN A 862 -4.00 -26.24 -9.07
C GLN A 862 -4.29 -25.69 -7.65
N LYS A 863 -5.52 -25.80 -7.14
CA LYS A 863 -5.92 -25.31 -5.80
C LYS A 863 -5.17 -25.98 -4.62
N PHE A 864 -4.59 -27.15 -4.87
CA PHE A 864 -3.83 -27.94 -3.90
C PHE A 864 -2.31 -27.67 -3.97
N VAL A 865 -1.84 -27.05 -5.06
CA VAL A 865 -0.44 -26.64 -5.23
C VAL A 865 -0.22 -25.37 -4.42
N PHE A 866 0.74 -25.38 -3.51
CA PHE A 866 1.10 -24.20 -2.71
C PHE A 866 2.28 -23.48 -3.34
N SER A 867 2.11 -22.18 -3.57
CA SER A 867 3.07 -21.32 -4.26
C SER A 867 3.37 -20.07 -3.44
N VAL A 868 4.41 -19.31 -3.82
CA VAL A 868 4.72 -18.02 -3.17
C VAL A 868 3.51 -17.08 -3.25
N ARG A 869 2.73 -17.10 -4.34
CA ARG A 869 1.50 -16.30 -4.50
C ARG A 869 0.43 -16.63 -3.46
N ILE A 870 0.23 -17.92 -3.16
CA ILE A 870 -0.76 -18.34 -2.14
C ILE A 870 -0.27 -17.99 -0.74
N LEU A 871 1.01 -18.22 -0.43
CA LEU A 871 1.58 -17.78 0.85
C LEU A 871 1.48 -16.25 1.01
N TYR A 872 1.77 -15.50 -0.05
CA TYR A 872 1.60 -14.04 -0.08
C TYR A 872 0.15 -13.64 0.21
N ALA A 873 -0.82 -14.16 -0.54
CA ALA A 873 -2.25 -13.94 -0.32
C ALA A 873 -2.69 -14.19 1.15
N MET A 874 -2.23 -15.30 1.75
CA MET A 874 -2.52 -15.61 3.15
C MET A 874 -1.88 -14.58 4.10
N THR A 875 -0.61 -14.22 3.90
CA THR A 875 0.04 -13.17 4.73
C THR A 875 -0.60 -11.80 4.55
N THR A 876 -1.14 -11.48 3.37
CA THR A 876 -1.86 -10.23 3.11
C THR A 876 -3.16 -10.18 3.92
N LEU A 877 -3.91 -11.28 4.00
CA LEU A 877 -5.12 -11.36 4.83
C LEU A 877 -4.80 -11.32 6.33
N THR A 878 -3.82 -12.09 6.83
CA THR A 878 -3.45 -12.02 8.25
C THR A 878 -2.89 -10.66 8.65
N ARG A 879 -2.15 -9.99 7.76
CA ARG A 879 -1.74 -8.58 7.95
C ARG A 879 -2.95 -7.65 8.00
N ALA A 880 -3.93 -7.79 7.13
CA ALA A 880 -5.16 -6.99 7.16
C ALA A 880 -5.90 -7.15 8.49
N PHE A 881 -6.04 -8.38 8.98
CA PHE A 881 -6.62 -8.66 10.30
C PHE A 881 -5.81 -8.03 11.44
N SER A 882 -4.46 -8.12 11.40
CA SER A 882 -3.58 -7.51 12.42
C SER A 882 -3.61 -5.98 12.48
N MET A 883 -4.08 -5.32 11.40
CA MET A 883 -4.22 -3.87 11.32
C MET A 883 -5.62 -3.37 11.73
N SER A 884 -6.52 -4.27 12.14
CA SER A 884 -7.89 -3.95 12.52
C SER A 884 -8.22 -4.46 13.93
N GLU A 885 -9.11 -3.74 14.62
CA GLU A 885 -9.77 -4.22 15.85
C GLU A 885 -11.10 -4.96 15.54
N GLN A 886 -11.50 -5.05 14.27
CA GLN A 886 -12.74 -5.69 13.83
C GLN A 886 -12.54 -7.20 13.59
N PRO A 887 -13.60 -8.03 13.73
CA PRO A 887 -13.49 -9.47 13.49
C PRO A 887 -13.20 -9.77 12.01
N GLU A 888 -12.35 -10.78 11.76
CA GLU A 888 -11.91 -11.24 10.43
C GLU A 888 -13.07 -11.40 9.43
N GLN A 889 -14.19 -11.94 9.93
CA GLN A 889 -15.39 -12.22 9.15
C GLN A 889 -15.95 -10.97 8.44
N LYS A 890 -15.82 -9.76 8.99
CA LYS A 890 -16.28 -8.53 8.30
C LYS A 890 -15.57 -8.30 6.97
N LEU A 891 -14.26 -8.59 6.89
CA LEU A 891 -13.48 -8.43 5.66
C LEU A 891 -13.73 -9.59 4.68
N LEU A 892 -13.87 -10.82 5.18
CA LEU A 892 -14.21 -11.98 4.35
C LEU A 892 -15.62 -11.85 3.74
N ASP A 893 -16.61 -11.41 4.52
CA ASP A 893 -17.96 -11.12 4.06
C ASP A 893 -17.97 -9.98 3.03
N TYR A 894 -17.14 -8.94 3.22
CA TYR A 894 -16.96 -7.88 2.22
C TYR A 894 -16.43 -8.45 0.90
N LEU A 895 -15.33 -9.21 0.92
CA LEU A 895 -14.77 -9.83 -0.28
C LEU A 895 -15.78 -10.75 -0.97
N ARG A 896 -16.52 -11.57 -0.22
CA ARG A 896 -17.56 -12.44 -0.76
C ARG A 896 -18.69 -11.63 -1.43
N GLN A 897 -19.19 -10.59 -0.77
CA GLN A 897 -20.25 -9.73 -1.30
C GLN A 897 -19.82 -8.98 -2.56
N VAL A 898 -18.58 -8.48 -2.63
CA VAL A 898 -18.05 -7.81 -3.81
C VAL A 898 -17.96 -8.75 -5.02
N HIS A 899 -17.57 -10.01 -4.82
CA HIS A 899 -17.49 -10.98 -5.93
C HIS A 899 -18.85 -11.53 -6.36
N SER A 900 -19.88 -11.44 -5.50
CA SER A 900 -21.27 -11.71 -5.87
C SER A 900 -21.95 -10.59 -6.68
N LEU A 901 -21.27 -9.45 -6.91
CA LEU A 901 -21.86 -8.32 -7.65
C LEU A 901 -22.11 -8.67 -9.13
N PRO A 902 -23.26 -8.27 -9.70
CA PRO A 902 -23.52 -8.41 -11.14
C PRO A 902 -22.46 -7.70 -12.00
N SER A 903 -22.09 -8.32 -13.13
CA SER A 903 -21.07 -7.80 -14.06
C SER A 903 -21.44 -6.47 -14.75
N ARG A 904 -22.69 -6.01 -14.63
CA ARG A 904 -23.16 -4.70 -15.09
C ARG A 904 -24.16 -4.12 -14.09
N LEU A 905 -23.76 -3.04 -13.41
CA LEU A 905 -24.60 -2.25 -12.51
C LEU A 905 -25.12 -0.99 -13.22
N SER A 906 -26.21 -0.40 -12.72
CA SER A 906 -26.62 0.95 -13.13
C SER A 906 -25.64 2.01 -12.58
N ALA A 907 -25.67 3.23 -13.11
CA ALA A 907 -24.81 4.32 -12.62
C ALA A 907 -25.09 4.65 -11.13
N ASP A 908 -26.36 4.70 -10.71
CA ASP A 908 -26.72 5.00 -9.32
C ASP A 908 -26.44 3.82 -8.39
N ALA A 909 -26.67 2.58 -8.84
CA ALA A 909 -26.32 1.38 -8.09
C ALA A 909 -24.81 1.27 -7.89
N LEU A 910 -24.01 1.56 -8.93
CA LEU A 910 -22.55 1.62 -8.84
C LEU A 910 -22.11 2.70 -7.83
N ARG A 911 -22.72 3.89 -7.86
CA ARG A 911 -22.43 4.98 -6.89
C ARG A 911 -22.69 4.55 -5.44
N VAL A 912 -23.81 3.86 -5.18
CA VAL A 912 -24.13 3.34 -3.83
C VAL A 912 -23.14 2.25 -3.42
N VAL A 913 -22.84 1.30 -4.30
CA VAL A 913 -21.86 0.21 -4.07
C VAL A 913 -20.47 0.77 -3.78
N GLN A 914 -19.99 1.77 -4.54
CA GLN A 914 -18.71 2.46 -4.31
C GLN A 914 -18.64 3.11 -2.91
N GLN A 915 -19.69 3.83 -2.51
CA GLN A 915 -19.74 4.47 -1.20
C GLN A 915 -19.85 3.46 -0.05
N ALA A 916 -20.69 2.43 -0.19
CA ALA A 916 -20.82 1.35 0.79
C ALA A 916 -19.50 0.55 0.95
N ALA A 917 -18.81 0.28 -0.16
CA ALA A 917 -17.49 -0.36 -0.15
C ALA A 917 -16.45 0.49 0.59
N ALA A 918 -16.36 1.79 0.27
CA ALA A 918 -15.43 2.70 0.91
C ALA A 918 -15.69 2.84 2.41
N ILE A 919 -16.96 2.86 2.84
CA ILE A 919 -17.34 2.94 4.26
C ILE A 919 -17.04 1.62 4.99
N LYS A 920 -17.36 0.45 4.41
CA LYS A 920 -17.03 -0.85 5.02
C LYS A 920 -15.52 -1.03 5.25
N LEU A 921 -14.70 -0.69 4.24
CA LEU A 921 -13.25 -0.73 4.37
C LEU A 921 -12.71 0.33 5.35
N ALA A 922 -13.30 1.52 5.39
CA ALA A 922 -12.93 2.57 6.34
C ALA A 922 -13.27 2.20 7.80
N GLU A 923 -14.42 1.58 8.04
CA GLU A 923 -14.81 1.02 9.34
C GLU A 923 -13.83 -0.09 9.76
N PHE A 924 -13.44 -0.97 8.82
CA PHE A 924 -12.50 -2.05 9.08
C PHE A 924 -11.09 -1.52 9.46
N PHE A 925 -10.50 -0.61 8.67
CA PHE A 925 -9.15 -0.08 8.93
C PHE A 925 -9.12 1.14 9.88
N ALA A 926 -10.25 1.50 10.50
CA ALA A 926 -10.42 2.73 11.29
C ALA A 926 -9.91 4.00 10.57
N TRP A 927 -10.14 4.07 9.25
CA TRP A 927 -9.60 5.10 8.36
C TRP A 927 -10.70 6.03 7.82
N SER A 928 -10.32 7.00 6.99
CA SER A 928 -11.26 7.93 6.36
C SER A 928 -11.83 7.32 5.08
N ALA A 929 -13.17 7.26 4.97
CA ALA A 929 -13.85 6.79 3.76
C ALA A 929 -13.50 7.63 2.51
N GLN A 930 -13.13 8.90 2.68
CA GLN A 930 -12.64 9.74 1.58
C GLN A 930 -11.27 9.29 1.08
N GLU A 931 -10.36 8.91 1.98
CA GLU A 931 -9.02 8.45 1.61
C GLU A 931 -9.03 7.03 1.03
N VAL A 932 -9.87 6.15 1.59
CA VAL A 932 -10.18 4.84 0.99
C VAL A 932 -10.72 5.04 -0.44
N SER A 933 -11.68 5.94 -0.64
CA SER A 933 -12.24 6.21 -1.97
C SER A 933 -11.20 6.76 -2.95
N GLU A 934 -10.34 7.69 -2.54
CA GLU A 934 -9.25 8.20 -3.38
C GLU A 934 -8.20 7.12 -3.72
N CYS A 935 -7.90 6.19 -2.80
CA CYS A 935 -7.06 5.02 -3.08
C CYS A 935 -7.71 4.08 -4.07
N VAL A 936 -8.95 3.64 -3.81
CA VAL A 936 -9.65 2.67 -4.67
C VAL A 936 -9.90 3.26 -6.07
N ARG A 937 -10.13 4.58 -6.18
CA ARG A 937 -10.21 5.31 -7.47
C ARG A 937 -8.90 5.33 -8.26
N HIS A 938 -7.75 5.20 -7.59
CA HIS A 938 -6.46 5.02 -8.26
C HIS A 938 -6.21 3.56 -8.66
N ILE A 939 -6.59 2.61 -7.80
CA ILE A 939 -6.42 1.17 -7.98
C ILE A 939 -7.28 0.63 -9.13
N ASP A 940 -8.58 0.92 -9.11
CA ASP A 940 -9.54 0.53 -10.15
C ASP A 940 -10.34 1.77 -10.58
N PRO A 941 -9.90 2.46 -11.65
CA PRO A 941 -10.60 3.66 -12.12
C PRO A 941 -11.95 3.35 -12.79
N GLU A 942 -12.20 2.10 -13.21
CA GLU A 942 -13.43 1.71 -13.92
C GLU A 942 -14.57 1.40 -12.94
N THR A 943 -14.35 0.50 -11.98
CA THR A 943 -15.41 0.09 -11.04
C THR A 943 -15.32 0.80 -9.69
N GLN A 944 -14.12 1.23 -9.28
CA GLN A 944 -13.84 1.85 -7.97
C GLN A 944 -14.36 1.02 -6.79
N VAL A 945 -14.29 -0.31 -6.91
CA VAL A 945 -14.59 -1.29 -5.86
C VAL A 945 -13.41 -2.25 -5.74
N LEU A 946 -12.93 -2.45 -4.52
CA LEU A 946 -11.79 -3.33 -4.24
C LEU A 946 -12.23 -4.80 -4.29
N LYS A 947 -11.61 -5.58 -5.19
CA LYS A 947 -11.93 -6.99 -5.44
C LYS A 947 -10.79 -7.92 -5.04
N THR A 948 -9.60 -7.76 -5.63
CA THR A 948 -8.51 -8.73 -5.46
C THR A 948 -7.65 -8.45 -4.22
N LEU A 949 -6.86 -9.44 -3.79
CA LEU A 949 -5.96 -9.25 -2.65
C LEU A 949 -4.75 -8.37 -2.97
N GLU A 950 -4.35 -8.25 -4.24
CA GLU A 950 -3.32 -7.30 -4.67
C GLU A 950 -3.81 -5.85 -4.52
N GLN A 951 -5.08 -5.61 -4.83
CA GLN A 951 -5.75 -4.33 -4.57
C GLN A 951 -5.87 -4.05 -3.05
N LEU A 952 -6.12 -5.08 -2.23
CA LEU A 952 -6.10 -4.98 -0.76
C LEU A 952 -4.71 -4.64 -0.24
N ASP A 953 -3.67 -5.29 -0.74
CA ASP A 953 -2.28 -5.00 -0.36
C ASP A 953 -1.88 -3.57 -0.72
N LEU A 954 -2.20 -3.07 -1.92
CA LEU A 954 -1.91 -1.67 -2.26
C LEU A 954 -2.61 -0.71 -1.29
N LEU A 955 -3.89 -0.94 -0.98
CA LEU A 955 -4.62 -0.13 0.00
C LEU A 955 -3.94 -0.16 1.37
N MET A 956 -3.50 -1.33 1.84
CA MET A 956 -2.76 -1.46 3.10
C MET A 956 -1.38 -0.77 3.05
N ARG A 957 -0.64 -0.86 1.94
CA ARG A 957 0.65 -0.18 1.76
C ARG A 957 0.50 1.34 1.84
N VAL A 958 -0.53 1.91 1.19
CA VAL A 958 -0.83 3.34 1.27
C VAL A 958 -1.31 3.74 2.67
N TYR A 959 -2.16 2.94 3.33
CA TYR A 959 -2.57 3.15 4.72
C TYR A 959 -1.37 3.16 5.67
N GLN A 960 -0.49 2.16 5.61
CA GLN A 960 0.72 2.09 6.43
C GLN A 960 1.65 3.28 6.20
N LEU A 961 1.85 3.69 4.94
CA LEU A 961 2.64 4.87 4.63
C LEU A 961 2.00 6.17 5.14
N SER A 962 0.67 6.27 5.07
CA SER A 962 -0.10 7.40 5.63
C SER A 962 0.07 7.52 7.14
N MET A 963 0.01 6.40 7.86
CA MET A 963 0.23 6.36 9.31
C MET A 963 1.69 6.65 9.72
N GLN A 964 2.67 6.29 8.89
CA GLN A 964 4.09 6.55 9.16
C GLN A 964 4.53 7.98 8.84
N THR A 965 3.99 8.58 7.77
CA THR A 965 4.43 9.91 7.27
C THR A 965 3.49 11.05 7.65
N GLY A 966 2.29 10.74 8.15
CA GLY A 966 1.22 11.71 8.40
C GLY A 966 0.49 12.21 7.15
N MET A 967 1.02 11.94 5.94
CA MET A 967 0.45 12.36 4.66
C MET A 967 -0.92 11.70 4.42
N ASP A 968 -1.84 12.40 3.77
CA ASP A 968 -3.09 11.84 3.29
C ASP A 968 -2.88 10.99 2.02
N ALA A 969 -3.81 10.07 1.76
CA ALA A 969 -3.78 9.22 0.56
C ALA A 969 -3.53 10.00 -0.73
N ARG A 970 -4.17 11.15 -0.93
CA ARG A 970 -4.02 11.95 -2.15
C ARG A 970 -2.60 12.48 -2.32
N THR A 971 -1.93 12.94 -1.25
CA THR A 971 -0.52 13.37 -1.33
C THR A 971 0.40 12.21 -1.69
N ILE A 972 0.22 11.05 -1.05
CA ILE A 972 1.00 9.83 -1.34
C ILE A 972 0.87 9.42 -2.81
N LEU A 973 -0.38 9.33 -3.30
CA LEU A 973 -0.67 8.97 -4.69
C LEU A 973 -0.10 10.00 -5.68
N ARG A 974 -0.12 11.30 -5.35
CA ARG A 974 0.45 12.36 -6.19
C ARG A 974 1.98 12.34 -6.26
N ILE A 975 2.65 12.00 -5.17
CA ILE A 975 4.12 11.83 -5.16
C ILE A 975 4.52 10.55 -5.90
N GLY A 976 3.79 9.45 -5.69
CA GLY A 976 4.09 8.18 -6.37
C GLY A 976 3.83 8.20 -7.88
N THR A 977 2.84 8.97 -8.36
CA THR A 977 2.50 9.08 -9.80
C THR A 977 3.32 10.11 -10.57
N LEU A 978 4.41 10.65 -10.01
CA LEU A 978 5.24 11.64 -10.69
C LEU A 978 5.92 11.03 -11.94
N PRO A 979 5.76 11.62 -13.14
CA PRO A 979 6.38 11.10 -14.35
C PRO A 979 7.87 11.46 -14.41
N GLU A 980 8.68 10.58 -15.00
CA GLU A 980 10.09 10.83 -15.31
C GLU A 980 10.30 12.05 -16.23
N SER A 981 9.30 12.39 -17.06
CA SER A 981 9.38 13.43 -18.08
C SER A 981 9.21 14.85 -17.52
N THR A 982 9.87 15.82 -18.18
CA THR A 982 9.83 17.25 -17.81
C THR A 982 8.51 17.95 -18.13
N ASP A 983 7.59 17.31 -18.83
CA ASP A 983 6.47 17.99 -19.49
C ASP A 983 5.30 18.26 -18.51
N ALA A 984 5.41 17.78 -17.27
CA ALA A 984 4.37 17.82 -16.24
C ALA A 984 4.73 18.73 -15.04
N SER A 985 5.37 19.88 -15.28
CA SER A 985 5.84 20.78 -14.21
C SER A 985 4.73 21.21 -13.22
N GLU A 986 3.48 21.37 -13.69
CA GLU A 986 2.32 21.64 -12.82
C GLU A 986 2.02 20.51 -11.83
N VAL A 987 2.24 19.24 -12.22
CA VAL A 987 2.01 18.07 -11.36
C VAL A 987 3.04 18.03 -10.23
N TYR A 988 4.30 18.32 -10.54
CA TYR A 988 5.37 18.48 -9.55
C TYR A 988 5.10 19.66 -8.60
N ALA A 989 4.59 20.79 -9.10
CA ALA A 989 4.21 21.93 -8.25
C ALA A 989 3.10 21.56 -7.26
N GLN A 990 2.04 20.90 -7.73
CA GLN A 990 0.94 20.41 -6.87
C GLN A 990 1.42 19.38 -5.83
N ALA A 991 2.29 18.45 -6.22
CA ALA A 991 2.86 17.47 -5.31
C ALA A 991 3.75 18.12 -4.23
N ALA A 992 4.57 19.11 -4.60
CA ALA A 992 5.41 19.86 -3.67
C ALA A 992 4.58 20.69 -2.66
N GLU A 993 3.51 21.35 -3.11
CA GLU A 993 2.59 22.10 -2.23
C GLU A 993 1.90 21.16 -1.22
N LEU A 994 1.33 20.05 -1.69
CA LEU A 994 0.68 19.06 -0.84
C LEU A 994 1.67 18.42 0.16
N ALA A 995 2.88 18.08 -0.28
CA ALA A 995 3.94 17.56 0.57
C ALA A 995 4.31 18.55 1.69
N LEU A 996 4.44 19.85 1.40
CA LEU A 996 4.70 20.88 2.41
C LEU A 996 3.51 21.07 3.36
N LEU A 997 2.28 21.08 2.85
CA LEU A 997 1.08 21.21 3.69
C LEU A 997 1.01 20.07 4.72
N SER A 998 1.32 18.83 4.32
CA SER A 998 1.36 17.67 5.21
C SER A 998 2.28 17.83 6.43
N GLN A 999 3.38 18.59 6.30
CA GLN A 999 4.32 18.85 7.40
C GLN A 999 3.86 19.97 8.34
N THR A 1000 2.92 20.82 7.91
CA THR A 1000 2.45 21.98 8.68
C THR A 1000 1.17 21.72 9.48
N GLN A 1001 0.41 20.68 9.14
CA GLN A 1001 -0.88 20.37 9.76
C GLN A 1001 -0.83 19.03 10.49
N THR A 1002 -0.82 19.05 11.83
CA THR A 1002 -1.01 17.84 12.63
C THR A 1002 -2.39 17.25 12.38
N ARG A 1003 -2.41 16.06 11.78
CA ARG A 1003 -3.62 15.37 11.35
C ARG A 1003 -4.26 14.58 12.49
N VAL A 1004 -5.60 14.57 12.51
CA VAL A 1004 -6.42 13.60 13.25
C VAL A 1004 -7.31 12.91 12.22
N PRO A 1005 -7.22 11.58 12.03
CA PRO A 1005 -8.12 10.86 11.14
C PRO A 1005 -9.57 11.03 11.59
N VAL A 1006 -10.47 11.40 10.66
CA VAL A 1006 -11.91 11.41 10.93
C VAL A 1006 -12.40 9.96 10.80
N VAL A 1007 -12.36 9.24 11.92
CA VAL A 1007 -12.87 7.87 12.02
C VAL A 1007 -14.39 7.89 11.82
N GLN A 1008 -14.88 7.05 10.89
CA GLN A 1008 -16.29 6.87 10.60
C GLN A 1008 -17.06 6.44 11.86
N THR A 1009 -18.26 6.99 12.05
CA THR A 1009 -19.13 6.59 13.17
C THR A 1009 -20.01 5.39 12.80
N PRO A 1010 -20.25 4.43 13.72
CA PRO A 1010 -21.15 3.31 13.47
C PRO A 1010 -22.55 3.80 13.02
N GLY A 1011 -23.00 3.33 11.86
CA GLY A 1011 -24.31 3.68 11.29
C GLY A 1011 -24.28 4.67 10.10
N GLU A 1012 -23.12 5.08 9.58
CA GLU A 1012 -23.05 5.90 8.36
C GLU A 1012 -23.55 5.17 7.09
N LEU A 1013 -23.36 3.84 7.00
CA LEU A 1013 -23.95 2.98 5.95
C LEU A 1013 -25.48 3.17 5.84
N LYS A 1014 -26.19 3.27 6.96
CA LYS A 1014 -27.66 3.44 7.01
C LYS A 1014 -28.13 4.85 6.62
N ARG A 1015 -27.20 5.78 6.35
CA ARG A 1015 -27.51 7.14 5.86
C ARG A 1015 -27.33 7.30 4.36
N LEU A 1016 -26.71 6.32 3.67
CA LEU A 1016 -26.49 6.34 2.22
C LEU A 1016 -27.81 6.33 1.43
N VAL A 1017 -28.74 5.48 1.86
CA VAL A 1017 -30.03 5.25 1.22
C VAL A 1017 -31.15 5.53 2.22
N ARG A 1018 -32.15 6.29 1.80
CA ARG A 1018 -33.42 6.46 2.51
C ARG A 1018 -34.50 5.66 1.81
N MET A 1019 -35.08 4.72 2.54
CA MET A 1019 -36.22 3.92 2.10
C MET A 1019 -37.53 4.49 2.65
N THR A 1020 -38.58 4.47 1.82
CA THR A 1020 -39.97 4.42 2.28
C THR A 1020 -40.67 3.23 1.63
N CYS A 1021 -41.40 2.44 2.42
CA CYS A 1021 -42.10 1.24 1.94
C CYS A 1021 -43.58 1.31 2.32
N ALA A 1022 -44.45 0.93 1.39
CA ALA A 1022 -45.90 0.80 1.59
C ALA A 1022 -46.36 -0.57 1.08
N VAL A 1023 -47.39 -1.14 1.70
CA VAL A 1023 -47.91 -2.48 1.37
C VAL A 1023 -49.42 -2.43 1.29
N GLU A 1024 -49.98 -2.91 0.18
CA GLU A 1024 -51.42 -2.98 -0.04
C GLU A 1024 -51.81 -4.35 -0.65
N PRO A 1025 -52.73 -5.11 -0.03
CA PRO A 1025 -53.20 -5.03 1.36
C PRO A 1025 -52.16 -5.54 2.39
N THR A 1026 -52.26 -5.09 3.64
CA THR A 1026 -51.45 -5.59 4.78
C THR A 1026 -51.93 -6.92 5.37
N GLU A 1027 -53.18 -7.29 5.10
CA GLU A 1027 -53.77 -8.57 5.48
C GLU A 1027 -53.97 -9.42 4.22
N VAL A 1028 -53.55 -10.68 4.24
CA VAL A 1028 -53.69 -11.64 3.12
C VAL A 1028 -54.14 -13.01 3.62
N PHE A 1029 -54.89 -13.73 2.78
CA PHE A 1029 -55.44 -15.04 3.16
C PHE A 1029 -54.53 -16.19 2.73
N ALA A 1030 -54.14 -17.04 3.67
CA ALA A 1030 -53.37 -18.25 3.38
C ALA A 1030 -54.11 -19.16 2.38
N ARG A 1031 -53.36 -19.85 1.51
CA ARG A 1031 -53.87 -20.86 0.54
C ARG A 1031 -54.94 -20.38 -0.47
N LYS A 1032 -55.34 -19.11 -0.45
CA LYS A 1032 -56.29 -18.53 -1.40
C LYS A 1032 -55.63 -18.38 -2.78
N PRO A 1033 -56.12 -19.07 -3.82
CA PRO A 1033 -55.47 -19.08 -5.13
C PRO A 1033 -55.56 -17.72 -5.80
N GLY A 1034 -54.41 -17.08 -6.00
CA GLY A 1034 -54.29 -15.76 -6.65
C GLY A 1034 -54.27 -14.57 -5.70
N GLU A 1035 -54.32 -14.78 -4.37
CA GLU A 1035 -54.13 -13.68 -3.41
C GLU A 1035 -52.69 -13.18 -3.45
N LYS A 1036 -52.51 -11.85 -3.47
CA LYS A 1036 -51.20 -11.20 -3.46
C LYS A 1036 -51.27 -9.88 -2.69
N ALA A 1037 -50.16 -9.50 -2.08
CA ALA A 1037 -49.90 -8.13 -1.66
C ALA A 1037 -48.88 -7.49 -2.61
N ILE A 1038 -49.08 -6.20 -2.91
CA ILE A 1038 -48.13 -5.39 -3.67
C ILE A 1038 -47.37 -4.53 -2.66
N ILE A 1039 -46.04 -4.59 -2.73
CA ILE A 1039 -45.12 -3.87 -1.87
C ILE A 1039 -44.45 -2.81 -2.73
N THR A 1040 -44.78 -1.54 -2.50
CA THR A 1040 -44.21 -0.40 -3.21
C THR A 1040 -43.12 0.23 -2.34
N MET A 1041 -41.87 0.04 -2.75
CA MET A 1041 -40.68 0.55 -2.06
C MET A 1041 -40.05 1.68 -2.89
N THR A 1042 -39.78 2.83 -2.27
CA THR A 1042 -39.10 3.97 -2.89
C THR A 1042 -37.73 4.17 -2.24
N LEU A 1043 -36.68 4.24 -3.06
CA LEU A 1043 -35.30 4.50 -2.63
C LEU A 1043 -34.81 5.88 -3.09
N THR A 1044 -34.29 6.65 -2.15
CA THR A 1044 -33.68 7.97 -2.39
C THR A 1044 -32.30 8.06 -1.74
N ASP A 1045 -31.44 8.93 -2.25
CA ASP A 1045 -30.15 9.24 -1.62
C ASP A 1045 -30.31 10.21 -0.42
N ALA A 1046 -29.21 10.47 0.29
CA ALA A 1046 -29.19 11.37 1.44
C ALA A 1046 -29.68 12.81 1.13
N GLN A 1047 -29.61 13.22 -0.14
CA GLN A 1047 -30.06 14.52 -0.65
C GLN A 1047 -31.52 14.49 -1.14
N GLY A 1048 -32.14 13.32 -1.23
CA GLY A 1048 -33.53 13.12 -1.63
C GLY A 1048 -33.73 12.89 -3.14
N ALA A 1049 -32.67 12.61 -3.90
CA ALA A 1049 -32.80 12.21 -5.31
C ALA A 1049 -33.10 10.71 -5.42
N ALA A 1050 -33.94 10.33 -6.39
CA ALA A 1050 -34.31 8.94 -6.64
C ALA A 1050 -33.11 8.09 -7.11
N LEU A 1051 -33.02 6.85 -6.62
CA LEU A 1051 -31.94 5.91 -6.98
C LEU A 1051 -32.41 4.90 -8.03
N LYS A 1052 -31.96 5.04 -9.28
CA LYS A 1052 -32.43 4.21 -10.41
C LYS A 1052 -31.60 2.95 -10.62
N GLY A 1053 -32.26 1.82 -10.85
CA GLY A 1053 -31.58 0.59 -11.26
C GLY A 1053 -30.87 -0.15 -10.12
N VAL A 1054 -31.26 0.09 -8.87
CA VAL A 1054 -30.74 -0.61 -7.69
C VAL A 1054 -31.47 -1.94 -7.54
N ALA A 1055 -30.73 -3.04 -7.46
CA ALA A 1055 -31.27 -4.37 -7.19
C ALA A 1055 -31.58 -4.53 -5.70
N VAL A 1056 -32.75 -5.09 -5.40
CA VAL A 1056 -33.21 -5.37 -4.03
C VAL A 1056 -33.72 -6.79 -3.93
N ASP A 1057 -33.11 -7.54 -3.02
CA ASP A 1057 -33.38 -8.95 -2.79
C ASP A 1057 -34.29 -9.12 -1.58
N TRP A 1058 -35.51 -9.58 -1.84
CA TRP A 1058 -36.58 -9.69 -0.85
C TRP A 1058 -36.62 -11.09 -0.23
N HIS A 1059 -36.82 -11.14 1.08
CA HIS A 1059 -36.88 -12.37 1.87
C HIS A 1059 -38.16 -12.38 2.74
N SER A 1060 -38.65 -13.59 3.02
CA SER A 1060 -39.93 -13.86 3.70
C SER A 1060 -39.80 -15.17 4.47
N GLU A 1061 -40.46 -15.26 5.63
CA GLU A 1061 -40.44 -16.45 6.49
C GLU A 1061 -41.67 -17.36 6.24
N LEU A 1062 -42.82 -16.78 5.89
CA LEU A 1062 -44.10 -17.50 5.76
C LEU A 1062 -44.66 -17.58 4.33
N GLY A 1063 -44.02 -16.94 3.34
CA GLY A 1063 -44.51 -16.82 1.96
C GLY A 1063 -43.41 -16.81 0.91
N THR A 1064 -43.73 -16.25 -0.27
CA THR A 1064 -42.76 -16.06 -1.36
C THR A 1064 -42.92 -14.67 -1.97
N ILE A 1065 -41.80 -14.00 -2.19
CA ILE A 1065 -41.72 -12.63 -2.69
C ILE A 1065 -40.71 -12.55 -3.84
N ARG A 1066 -40.95 -11.66 -4.80
CA ARG A 1066 -40.07 -11.48 -5.96
C ARG A 1066 -39.11 -10.31 -5.77
N SER A 1067 -37.81 -10.61 -5.72
CA SER A 1067 -36.73 -9.63 -5.87
C SER A 1067 -36.83 -8.87 -7.19
N GLY A 1068 -36.29 -7.65 -7.24
CA GLY A 1068 -36.41 -6.79 -8.42
C GLY A 1068 -35.44 -5.61 -8.43
N ILE A 1069 -35.65 -4.69 -9.36
CA ILE A 1069 -34.76 -3.54 -9.62
C ILE A 1069 -35.59 -2.26 -9.66
N THR A 1070 -35.11 -1.17 -9.03
CA THR A 1070 -35.83 0.13 -9.04
C THR A 1070 -35.94 0.77 -10.43
N ASP A 1071 -37.08 1.42 -10.67
CA ASP A 1071 -37.41 2.13 -11.91
C ASP A 1071 -36.70 3.50 -12.04
N THR A 1072 -37.11 4.30 -13.04
CA THR A 1072 -36.61 5.67 -13.24
C THR A 1072 -36.92 6.66 -12.12
N ASN A 1073 -37.88 6.36 -11.26
CA ASN A 1073 -38.32 7.18 -10.13
C ASN A 1073 -37.79 6.63 -8.79
N GLY A 1074 -36.94 5.59 -8.81
CA GLY A 1074 -36.43 4.93 -7.62
C GLY A 1074 -37.45 4.03 -6.93
N VAL A 1075 -38.54 3.65 -7.63
CA VAL A 1075 -39.63 2.82 -7.11
C VAL A 1075 -39.45 1.37 -7.58
N LEU A 1076 -39.69 0.42 -6.68
CA LEU A 1076 -39.83 -1.00 -6.96
C LEU A 1076 -41.19 -1.47 -6.45
N GLU A 1077 -41.93 -2.19 -7.30
CA GLU A 1077 -43.14 -2.92 -6.91
C GLU A 1077 -42.80 -4.42 -6.86
N ALA A 1078 -42.90 -5.02 -5.67
CA ALA A 1078 -42.68 -6.44 -5.45
C ALA A 1078 -44.00 -7.16 -5.15
N GLU A 1079 -44.22 -8.32 -5.78
CA GLU A 1079 -45.38 -9.18 -5.52
C GLU A 1079 -45.06 -10.17 -4.40
N TYR A 1080 -45.81 -10.10 -3.29
CA TYR A 1080 -45.82 -11.12 -2.23
C TYR A 1080 -46.99 -12.09 -2.42
N SER A 1081 -46.72 -13.39 -2.27
CA SER A 1081 -47.73 -14.46 -2.29
C SER A 1081 -47.69 -15.24 -0.95
N PRO A 1082 -48.81 -15.35 -0.21
CA PRO A 1082 -48.85 -16.00 1.09
C PRO A 1082 -48.66 -17.51 1.01
N GLY A 1083 -47.98 -18.09 2.00
CA GLY A 1083 -47.76 -19.52 2.09
C GLY A 1083 -48.91 -20.32 2.71
N LYS A 1084 -48.54 -21.44 3.35
CA LYS A 1084 -49.49 -22.43 3.92
C LYS A 1084 -49.70 -22.30 5.43
N VAL A 1085 -48.90 -21.47 6.09
CA VAL A 1085 -48.81 -21.27 7.54
C VAL A 1085 -49.42 -19.91 7.89
N LEU A 1086 -50.22 -19.86 8.95
CA LEU A 1086 -50.83 -18.63 9.44
C LEU A 1086 -49.89 -17.93 10.43
N GLY A 1087 -49.82 -16.60 10.36
CA GLY A 1087 -48.96 -15.79 11.23
C GLY A 1087 -48.59 -14.44 10.60
N THR A 1088 -47.85 -13.63 11.36
CA THR A 1088 -47.27 -12.38 10.86
C THR A 1088 -45.93 -12.68 10.17
N ASP A 1089 -45.84 -12.43 8.87
CA ASP A 1089 -44.63 -12.59 8.07
C ASP A 1089 -43.83 -11.29 8.09
N ASN A 1090 -42.61 -11.33 8.64
CA ASN A 1090 -41.75 -10.16 8.72
C ASN A 1090 -40.87 -10.10 7.47
N LEU A 1091 -41.15 -9.17 6.56
CA LEU A 1091 -40.36 -9.03 5.36
C LEU A 1091 -39.10 -8.20 5.64
N TYR A 1092 -37.96 -8.75 5.24
CA TYR A 1092 -36.70 -8.03 5.15
C TYR A 1092 -36.17 -8.07 3.73
N PHE A 1093 -35.29 -7.11 3.43
CA PHE A 1093 -34.61 -7.04 2.15
C PHE A 1093 -33.12 -6.82 2.36
N SER A 1094 -32.34 -7.23 1.37
CA SER A 1094 -30.92 -6.93 1.27
C SER A 1094 -30.63 -6.16 -0.02
N MET A 1095 -29.67 -5.24 0.06
CA MET A 1095 -29.09 -4.54 -1.08
C MET A 1095 -27.60 -4.85 -1.15
N SER A 1096 -27.01 -4.80 -2.35
CA SER A 1096 -25.58 -5.04 -2.55
C SER A 1096 -24.70 -4.20 -1.60
N LEU A 1097 -23.85 -4.88 -0.82
CA LEU A 1097 -22.97 -4.31 0.21
C LEU A 1097 -23.66 -3.59 1.41
N LEU A 1098 -24.97 -3.63 1.55
CA LEU A 1098 -25.67 -3.10 2.73
C LEU A 1098 -26.10 -4.22 3.67
N GLU A 1099 -26.31 -3.89 4.95
CA GLU A 1099 -26.90 -4.83 5.92
C GLU A 1099 -28.37 -5.11 5.57
N PRO A 1100 -28.90 -6.32 5.80
CA PRO A 1100 -30.33 -6.57 5.65
C PRO A 1100 -31.16 -5.69 6.59
N GLU A 1101 -32.23 -5.09 6.08
CA GLU A 1101 -33.14 -4.27 6.87
C GLU A 1101 -34.58 -4.80 6.81
N TRP A 1102 -35.25 -4.76 7.95
CA TRP A 1102 -36.68 -5.09 8.06
C TRP A 1102 -37.51 -3.97 7.44
N ALA A 1103 -38.43 -4.31 6.55
CA ALA A 1103 -39.30 -3.35 5.88
C ALA A 1103 -40.67 -3.26 6.54
N VAL A 1104 -41.52 -4.27 6.33
CA VAL A 1104 -42.94 -4.27 6.72
C VAL A 1104 -43.38 -5.69 7.06
N SER A 1105 -44.28 -5.84 8.03
CA SER A 1105 -44.92 -7.09 8.39
C SER A 1105 -46.25 -7.28 7.62
N ILE A 1106 -46.52 -8.49 7.13
CA ILE A 1106 -47.79 -8.87 6.49
C ILE A 1106 -48.49 -9.92 7.35
N ASP A 1107 -49.77 -9.69 7.67
CA ASP A 1107 -50.55 -10.66 8.44
C ASP A 1107 -51.20 -11.71 7.53
N VAL A 1108 -50.67 -12.92 7.57
CA VAL A 1108 -51.18 -14.10 6.85
C VAL A 1108 -52.27 -14.76 7.70
N ILE A 1109 -53.52 -14.37 7.44
CA ILE A 1109 -54.70 -14.75 8.20
C ILE A 1109 -55.56 -15.79 7.48
N ALA A 1110 -56.53 -16.35 8.20
CA ALA A 1110 -57.57 -17.22 7.64
C ALA A 1110 -58.80 -16.38 7.29
N ASP A 1111 -59.55 -16.77 6.26
CA ASP A 1111 -60.69 -16.00 5.75
C ASP A 1111 -61.89 -16.08 6.69
N ALA A 1112 -61.95 -15.13 7.62
CA ALA A 1112 -63.01 -15.01 8.62
C ALA A 1112 -64.44 -14.94 8.03
N SER A 1113 -64.59 -14.51 6.77
CA SER A 1113 -65.88 -14.37 6.10
C SER A 1113 -66.41 -15.68 5.52
N SER A 1114 -65.53 -16.65 5.22
CA SER A 1114 -65.89 -17.99 4.73
C SER A 1114 -65.72 -19.10 5.77
N MET A 1115 -65.44 -18.75 7.03
CA MET A 1115 -65.37 -19.68 8.14
C MET A 1115 -66.66 -20.49 8.28
N SER A 1116 -66.50 -21.81 8.30
CA SER A 1116 -67.59 -22.79 8.40
C SER A 1116 -67.19 -23.96 9.30
N PHE A 1117 -68.13 -24.86 9.58
CA PHE A 1117 -67.89 -26.10 10.33
C PHE A 1117 -68.22 -27.29 9.42
N PRO A 1118 -67.21 -27.88 8.74
CA PRO A 1118 -67.44 -29.05 7.91
C PRO A 1118 -67.89 -30.25 8.76
N THR A 1119 -68.93 -30.96 8.34
CA THR A 1119 -69.50 -32.11 9.08
C THR A 1119 -68.48 -33.23 9.34
N LEU A 1120 -67.48 -33.38 8.46
CA LEU A 1120 -66.34 -34.30 8.61
C LEU A 1120 -65.42 -33.96 9.81
N HIS A 1121 -65.50 -32.75 10.35
CA HIS A 1121 -64.71 -32.26 11.49
C HIS A 1121 -65.58 -31.86 12.70
N MET A 1122 -66.80 -32.40 12.75
CA MET A 1122 -67.71 -32.30 13.90
C MET A 1122 -67.72 -33.62 14.68
N SER A 1123 -67.93 -33.56 15.99
CA SER A 1123 -68.06 -34.75 16.83
C SER A 1123 -69.33 -35.55 16.50
N PRO A 1124 -69.28 -36.90 16.45
CA PRO A 1124 -70.49 -37.70 16.30
C PRO A 1124 -71.43 -37.52 17.48
N VAL A 1125 -72.73 -37.48 17.21
CA VAL A 1125 -73.79 -37.37 18.22
C VAL A 1125 -74.11 -38.75 18.80
N PRO A 1126 -74.42 -38.88 20.12
CA PRO A 1126 -74.86 -40.15 20.69
C PRO A 1126 -76.11 -40.71 20.00
N THR A 1127 -76.02 -41.94 19.50
CA THR A 1127 -77.14 -42.61 18.81
C THR A 1127 -78.13 -43.27 19.78
N GLU A 1128 -77.72 -43.46 21.04
CA GLU A 1128 -78.54 -43.96 22.14
C GLU A 1128 -79.23 -42.80 22.88
N VAL A 1129 -80.37 -43.08 23.53
CA VAL A 1129 -81.11 -42.06 24.30
C VAL A 1129 -80.32 -41.70 25.56
N VAL A 1130 -79.95 -40.43 25.68
CA VAL A 1130 -79.14 -39.93 26.79
C VAL A 1130 -80.03 -39.67 28.02
N PRO A 1131 -79.65 -40.18 29.21
CA PRO A 1131 -80.36 -39.90 30.46
C PRO A 1131 -80.55 -38.41 30.75
N LEU A 1132 -81.68 -38.06 31.35
CA LEU A 1132 -81.94 -36.69 31.83
C LEU A 1132 -80.86 -36.25 32.83
N GLY A 1133 -80.36 -35.03 32.68
CA GLY A 1133 -79.28 -34.45 33.49
C GLY A 1133 -77.85 -34.94 33.14
N GLN A 1134 -77.66 -35.89 32.22
CA GLN A 1134 -76.32 -36.31 31.78
C GLN A 1134 -75.71 -35.30 30.79
N GLU A 1135 -74.43 -34.97 30.99
CA GLU A 1135 -73.67 -34.01 30.20
C GLU A 1135 -72.99 -34.68 28.99
N ILE A 1136 -73.21 -34.12 27.80
CA ILE A 1136 -72.62 -34.57 26.54
C ILE A 1136 -71.63 -33.50 26.05
N THR A 1137 -70.43 -33.92 25.66
CA THR A 1137 -69.46 -33.06 24.96
C THR A 1137 -69.65 -33.14 23.45
N LEU A 1138 -69.89 -32.01 22.79
CA LEU A 1138 -69.72 -31.88 21.34
C LEU A 1138 -68.52 -30.97 21.03
N TYR A 1139 -67.87 -31.21 19.88
CA TYR A 1139 -66.83 -30.34 19.35
C TYR A 1139 -67.03 -30.12 17.85
N ALA A 1140 -66.58 -28.96 17.36
CA ALA A 1140 -66.54 -28.64 15.94
C ALA A 1140 -65.25 -27.88 15.62
N THR A 1141 -64.54 -28.29 14.56
CA THR A 1141 -63.39 -27.54 14.05
C THR A 1141 -63.84 -26.54 13.00
N MET A 1142 -63.49 -25.27 13.21
CA MET A 1142 -63.77 -24.19 12.27
C MET A 1142 -62.68 -24.10 11.21
N VAL A 1143 -63.12 -24.12 9.95
CA VAL A 1143 -62.23 -24.10 8.78
C VAL A 1143 -62.80 -23.13 7.75
N ASP A 1144 -61.94 -22.32 7.13
CA ASP A 1144 -62.33 -21.49 5.98
C ASP A 1144 -62.45 -22.30 4.68
N GLN A 1145 -62.92 -21.66 3.61
CA GLN A 1145 -63.08 -22.31 2.30
C GLN A 1145 -61.74 -22.79 1.66
N TYR A 1146 -60.59 -22.41 2.22
CA TYR A 1146 -59.25 -22.75 1.73
C TYR A 1146 -58.52 -23.78 2.63
N GLY A 1147 -59.20 -24.29 3.67
CA GLY A 1147 -58.66 -25.31 4.56
C GLY A 1147 -57.79 -24.77 5.70
N ASN A 1148 -57.89 -23.47 6.01
CA ASN A 1148 -57.17 -22.85 7.13
C ASN A 1148 -58.00 -22.92 8.42
N LEU A 1149 -57.33 -23.15 9.56
CA LEU A 1149 -57.98 -23.28 10.86
C LEU A 1149 -58.31 -21.91 11.45
N GLY A 1150 -59.57 -21.67 11.79
CA GLY A 1150 -60.01 -20.44 12.46
C GLY A 1150 -59.72 -20.46 13.96
N ALA A 1151 -58.48 -20.21 14.37
CA ALA A 1151 -58.06 -20.18 15.78
C ALA A 1151 -58.47 -18.88 16.51
N ASN A 1152 -58.80 -18.98 17.80
CA ASN A 1152 -59.18 -17.85 18.67
C ASN A 1152 -60.36 -16.99 18.15
N MET A 1153 -61.28 -17.58 17.40
CA MET A 1153 -62.44 -16.89 16.82
C MET A 1153 -63.72 -17.17 17.61
N LEU A 1154 -64.63 -16.19 17.64
CA LEU A 1154 -65.89 -16.22 18.38
C LEU A 1154 -66.94 -17.12 17.72
N VAL A 1155 -67.52 -18.01 18.52
CA VAL A 1155 -68.62 -18.90 18.12
C VAL A 1155 -69.78 -18.86 19.11
N ASP A 1156 -70.97 -19.08 18.59
CA ASP A 1156 -72.25 -19.00 19.28
C ASP A 1156 -72.96 -20.35 19.14
N TRP A 1157 -73.23 -21.01 20.26
CA TRP A 1157 -73.86 -22.33 20.34
C TRP A 1157 -75.33 -22.16 20.74
N ALA A 1158 -76.23 -22.64 19.89
CA ALA A 1158 -77.67 -22.45 20.01
C ALA A 1158 -78.45 -23.74 19.68
N TRP A 1159 -79.77 -23.70 19.80
CA TRP A 1159 -80.69 -24.74 19.34
C TRP A 1159 -81.76 -24.10 18.45
N GLU A 1160 -82.41 -24.88 17.59
CA GLU A 1160 -83.32 -24.32 16.56
C GLU A 1160 -84.73 -23.99 17.10
N GLU A 1161 -85.29 -22.82 16.74
CA GLU A 1161 -86.59 -22.30 17.23
C GLU A 1161 -87.80 -23.12 16.72
N GLY A 1162 -88.04 -24.31 17.29
CA GLY A 1162 -89.14 -25.20 16.94
C GLY A 1162 -89.90 -25.86 18.10
N THR A 1163 -89.41 -25.74 19.34
CA THR A 1163 -89.97 -26.40 20.55
C THR A 1163 -90.34 -25.42 21.65
N ASP A 1164 -91.24 -25.86 22.55
CA ASP A 1164 -91.93 -25.02 23.54
C ASP A 1164 -90.94 -24.23 24.43
N PRO A 1165 -91.09 -22.90 24.61
CA PRO A 1165 -90.08 -22.08 25.28
C PRO A 1165 -89.80 -22.42 26.76
N GLU A 1166 -90.58 -23.30 27.40
CA GLU A 1166 -90.34 -23.80 28.76
C GLU A 1166 -89.47 -25.09 28.83
N GLU A 1167 -89.28 -25.83 27.72
CA GLU A 1167 -88.53 -27.11 27.68
C GLU A 1167 -87.18 -26.93 26.94
N ARG A 1168 -86.18 -26.33 27.59
CA ARG A 1168 -84.88 -25.99 26.95
C ARG A 1168 -83.71 -26.83 27.47
N PRO A 1169 -82.82 -27.34 26.59
CA PRO A 1169 -81.53 -27.88 27.01
C PRO A 1169 -80.59 -26.74 27.46
N THR A 1170 -79.77 -27.01 28.47
CA THR A 1170 -78.74 -26.09 28.94
C THR A 1170 -77.45 -26.31 28.14
N ILE A 1171 -77.00 -25.24 27.47
CA ILE A 1171 -75.77 -25.21 26.66
C ILE A 1171 -74.69 -24.43 27.43
N ARG A 1172 -73.51 -25.04 27.64
CA ARG A 1172 -72.38 -24.41 28.34
C ARG A 1172 -71.05 -24.62 27.61
N PRO A 1173 -70.31 -23.56 27.26
CA PRO A 1173 -70.74 -22.16 27.22
C PRO A 1173 -71.64 -21.91 26.00
N ALA A 1174 -72.62 -21.00 26.11
CA ALA A 1174 -73.43 -20.58 24.97
C ALA A 1174 -72.62 -19.73 23.96
N GLN A 1175 -71.58 -19.03 24.41
CA GLN A 1175 -70.63 -18.33 23.56
C GLN A 1175 -69.20 -18.69 23.97
N GLY A 1176 -68.35 -18.99 22.99
CA GLY A 1176 -66.99 -19.44 23.24
C GLY A 1176 -66.01 -19.00 22.15
N PHE A 1177 -64.74 -19.32 22.35
CA PHE A 1177 -63.68 -19.15 21.36
C PHE A 1177 -63.22 -20.53 20.87
N THR A 1178 -62.84 -20.62 19.60
CA THR A 1178 -62.06 -21.76 19.09
C THR A 1178 -60.65 -21.77 19.70
N ASN A 1179 -60.09 -22.95 19.95
CA ASN A 1179 -58.71 -23.09 20.42
C ASN A 1179 -57.68 -22.93 19.28
N GLN A 1180 -56.38 -23.08 19.57
CA GLN A 1180 -55.30 -22.98 18.57
C GLN A 1180 -55.40 -24.01 17.41
N LYS A 1181 -56.22 -25.05 17.53
CA LYS A 1181 -56.51 -26.02 16.45
C LYS A 1181 -57.80 -25.69 15.69
N GLY A 1182 -58.39 -24.52 15.92
CA GLY A 1182 -59.69 -24.12 15.35
C GLY A 1182 -60.90 -24.82 15.98
N GLU A 1183 -60.72 -25.61 17.04
CA GLU A 1183 -61.77 -26.43 17.65
C GLU A 1183 -62.50 -25.67 18.77
N SER A 1184 -63.83 -25.61 18.71
CA SER A 1184 -64.68 -25.19 19.83
C SER A 1184 -65.37 -26.40 20.46
N LYS A 1185 -65.60 -26.34 21.78
CA LYS A 1185 -66.24 -27.40 22.58
C LYS A 1185 -67.41 -26.85 23.35
N VAL A 1186 -68.47 -27.65 23.45
CA VAL A 1186 -69.66 -27.34 24.22
C VAL A 1186 -70.12 -28.55 25.02
N TYR A 1187 -70.73 -28.28 26.17
CA TYR A 1187 -71.35 -29.23 27.06
C TYR A 1187 -72.86 -29.00 27.04
N ILE A 1188 -73.63 -30.08 26.87
CA ILE A 1188 -75.09 -30.02 26.71
C ILE A 1188 -75.74 -30.98 27.70
N THR A 1189 -76.69 -30.46 28.48
CA THR A 1189 -77.54 -31.22 29.41
C THR A 1189 -79.00 -30.87 29.17
N SER A 1190 -79.91 -31.84 29.30
CA SER A 1190 -81.36 -31.57 29.32
C SER A 1190 -82.01 -32.22 30.53
N ASP A 1191 -82.84 -31.45 31.24
CA ASP A 1191 -83.73 -31.96 32.29
C ASP A 1191 -85.09 -32.42 31.71
N PHE A 1192 -85.30 -32.22 30.40
CA PHE A 1192 -86.53 -32.52 29.66
C PHE A 1192 -86.30 -33.61 28.60
N SER A 1193 -87.30 -34.47 28.37
CA SER A 1193 -87.24 -35.54 27.37
C SER A 1193 -87.65 -35.03 25.99
N GLY A 1194 -86.75 -35.11 25.02
CA GLY A 1194 -86.97 -34.53 23.70
C GLY A 1194 -85.83 -34.83 22.73
N ALA A 1195 -86.08 -34.55 21.45
CA ALA A 1195 -85.03 -34.50 20.43
C ALA A 1195 -84.67 -33.04 20.21
N PHE A 1196 -83.43 -32.66 20.51
CA PHE A 1196 -82.94 -31.27 20.39
C PHE A 1196 -81.86 -31.20 19.32
N GLU A 1197 -82.08 -30.34 18.33
CA GLU A 1197 -81.07 -30.00 17.32
C GLU A 1197 -80.22 -28.84 17.84
N VAL A 1198 -78.90 -29.05 17.86
CA VAL A 1198 -77.93 -28.07 18.36
C VAL A 1198 -77.12 -27.55 17.19
N GLY A 1199 -77.09 -26.23 17.05
CA GLY A 1199 -76.30 -25.53 16.06
C GLY A 1199 -75.09 -24.85 16.68
N ILE A 1200 -73.97 -24.89 15.96
CA ILE A 1200 -72.85 -23.97 16.16
C ILE A 1200 -72.85 -22.93 15.04
N ARG A 1201 -72.64 -21.66 15.37
CA ARG A 1201 -72.54 -20.55 14.40
C ARG A 1201 -71.27 -19.75 14.63
N SER A 1202 -70.55 -19.43 13.57
CA SER A 1202 -69.46 -18.47 13.59
C SER A 1202 -70.04 -17.06 13.66
N LEU A 1203 -69.58 -16.26 14.63
CA LEU A 1203 -69.99 -14.86 14.73
C LEU A 1203 -69.28 -13.96 13.70
N ALA A 1204 -68.25 -14.47 13.03
CA ALA A 1204 -67.51 -13.73 11.99
C ALA A 1204 -68.12 -13.87 10.59
N SER A 1205 -68.51 -15.08 10.18
CA SER A 1205 -69.12 -15.35 8.87
C SER A 1205 -70.66 -15.38 8.91
N GLY A 1206 -71.25 -15.55 10.10
CA GLY A 1206 -72.67 -15.85 10.28
C GLY A 1206 -73.08 -17.26 9.85
N GLN A 1207 -72.17 -18.05 9.27
CA GLN A 1207 -72.45 -19.44 8.89
C GLN A 1207 -72.46 -20.34 10.13
N GLY A 1208 -73.33 -21.36 10.11
CA GLY A 1208 -73.41 -22.36 11.14
C GLY A 1208 -73.68 -23.75 10.59
N ALA A 1209 -73.46 -24.76 11.43
CA ALA A 1209 -73.76 -26.15 11.16
C ALA A 1209 -74.64 -26.71 12.28
N LEU A 1210 -75.63 -27.50 11.91
CA LEU A 1210 -76.48 -28.25 12.83
C LEU A 1210 -75.85 -29.64 13.05
N PHE A 1211 -75.82 -30.08 14.30
CA PHE A 1211 -75.57 -31.47 14.67
C PHE A 1211 -76.85 -32.30 14.48
N GLU A 1212 -76.71 -33.62 14.32
CA GLU A 1212 -77.87 -34.51 14.30
C GLU A 1212 -78.69 -34.44 15.61
N PRO A 1213 -80.01 -34.71 15.60
CA PRO A 1213 -80.87 -34.46 16.76
C PRO A 1213 -80.51 -35.32 17.97
N ILE A 1214 -80.12 -34.68 19.07
CA ILE A 1214 -79.76 -35.37 20.32
C ILE A 1214 -81.03 -35.76 21.07
N ARG A 1215 -81.19 -37.05 21.40
CA ARG A 1215 -82.37 -37.56 22.12
C ARG A 1215 -82.09 -37.72 23.61
N PHE A 1216 -82.77 -36.94 24.44
CA PHE A 1216 -82.76 -37.08 25.90
C PHE A 1216 -84.05 -37.76 26.39
N GLY A 1217 -83.97 -38.58 27.43
CA GLY A 1217 -85.15 -39.22 28.01
C GLY A 1217 -84.88 -40.20 29.15
N GLU A 1218 -85.94 -40.65 29.82
CA GLU A 1218 -85.83 -41.64 30.89
C GLU A 1218 -85.52 -43.04 30.31
N THR A 1219 -84.38 -43.60 30.70
CA THR A 1219 -83.98 -44.95 30.32
C THR A 1219 -84.91 -45.99 30.95
N GLN A 1220 -85.75 -46.65 30.14
CA GLN A 1220 -86.53 -47.80 30.61
C GLN A 1220 -85.59 -48.95 30.99
N GLY A 1221 -85.54 -49.23 32.30
CA GLY A 1221 -84.51 -50.11 32.86
C GLY A 1221 -84.61 -51.59 32.46
N ARG A 1222 -83.43 -52.21 32.33
CA ARG A 1222 -83.23 -53.65 32.59
C ARG A 1222 -82.09 -53.84 33.58
N SER A 1223 -82.15 -54.93 34.33
CA SER A 1223 -81.57 -55.07 35.66
C SER A 1223 -80.32 -55.97 35.74
N HIS A 1224 -79.56 -55.78 36.84
CA HIS A 1224 -78.46 -56.63 37.36
C HIS A 1224 -77.13 -56.58 36.57
N SER A 1225 -75.92 -56.61 37.18
CA SER A 1225 -75.49 -56.88 38.57
C SER A 1225 -74.17 -56.17 38.94
N LEU A 1226 -73.86 -56.05 40.24
CA LEU A 1226 -72.54 -56.27 40.92
C LEU A 1226 -71.28 -56.32 40.01
N GLU A 1227 -70.17 -55.57 40.18
CA GLU A 1227 -69.43 -55.02 41.34
C GLU A 1227 -68.31 -54.06 40.78
N GLN A 1228 -67.36 -53.39 41.49
CA GLN A 1228 -66.87 -53.40 42.88
C GLN A 1228 -66.19 -52.05 43.28
N ALA A 1229 -65.80 -51.91 44.56
CA ALA A 1229 -64.67 -51.16 45.14
C ALA A 1229 -64.27 -49.70 44.71
N SER A 1230 -64.32 -48.81 45.70
CA SER A 1230 -63.68 -47.47 45.79
C SER A 1230 -62.23 -47.57 46.34
N PRO A 1231 -61.51 -46.50 46.79
CA PRO A 1231 -61.31 -45.08 46.38
C PRO A 1231 -59.76 -44.76 46.39
N PRO A 1232 -59.16 -43.60 46.81
CA PRO A 1232 -59.65 -42.22 47.07
C PRO A 1232 -58.77 -41.02 46.59
N SER A 1233 -59.35 -39.83 46.80
CA SER A 1233 -58.81 -38.46 47.00
C SER A 1233 -57.32 -38.18 47.32
N ALA A 1234 -56.82 -37.04 46.83
CA ALA A 1234 -56.42 -35.82 47.60
C ALA A 1234 -55.83 -34.80 46.60
N SER A 1235 -56.19 -33.51 46.50
CA SER A 1235 -56.40 -32.42 47.47
C SER A 1235 -55.12 -31.86 48.12
N ASP A 1236 -54.81 -30.63 47.69
CA ASP A 1236 -54.29 -29.48 48.46
C ASP A 1236 -52.80 -29.23 48.72
N SER A 1237 -52.48 -27.92 48.56
CA SER A 1237 -51.34 -27.14 49.09
C SER A 1237 -49.95 -27.60 48.67
N GLY A 1238 -49.11 -26.76 48.08
CA GLY A 1238 -48.64 -25.47 48.64
C GLY A 1238 -47.16 -25.66 49.02
N THR A 1239 -46.23 -24.74 48.80
CA THR A 1239 -46.35 -23.30 48.54
C THR A 1239 -45.08 -22.79 47.84
N SER A 1240 -45.12 -21.53 47.38
CA SER A 1240 -43.98 -20.59 47.25
C SER A 1240 -42.70 -20.97 48.00
N SER A 1241 -41.47 -20.72 47.54
CA SER A 1241 -40.89 -19.62 46.72
C SER A 1241 -39.35 -19.89 46.64
N THR A 1242 -38.46 -19.22 45.90
CA THR A 1242 -38.38 -17.91 45.22
C THR A 1242 -37.11 -17.92 44.35
N GLU A 1243 -37.02 -17.05 43.33
CA GLU A 1243 -35.75 -16.52 42.75
C GLU A 1243 -34.79 -17.53 42.04
N GLN A 1244 -34.00 -17.17 41.03
CA GLN A 1244 -33.85 -15.95 40.23
C GLN A 1244 -33.18 -16.31 38.89
N GLY A 1245 -33.64 -15.71 37.78
CA GLY A 1245 -32.76 -15.21 36.72
C GLY A 1245 -32.48 -16.12 35.52
N SER A 1246 -32.52 -15.49 34.33
CA SER A 1246 -32.31 -16.03 32.97
C SER A 1246 -33.44 -16.91 32.42
#